data_AF-A0A9D3AND3-F1
#
_entry.id   AF-A0A9D3AND3-F1
#
_cell.length_a   1.000
_cell.length_b   1.000
_cell.length_c   1.000
_cell.angle_alpha   90.00
_cell.angle_beta   90.00
_cell.angle_gamma   90.00
#
_symmetry.space_group_name_H-M   'P 1'
#
loop_
_entity.id
_entity.type
_entity.pdbx_description
1 polymer ?
#
loop_
_entity_poly.entity_id
_entity_poly.type
_entity_poly.pdbx_seq_one_letter_code
_entity_poly.pdbx_strand_id
1 'polypeptide(L)'
;MKSSKQISTLLAAITITLCCLSGKLLNAQTYKFVGGTLLGDHHWTKEYIYYVYSNIYIENISTLLIDAGTQIIFESSTGMYVNKGKLLIEGTEQDTVIFSSATTLNWTGIQIKDVNEKNQVSLKYVKFQDVETAISIKNSSKINIKNCFFENSYIEGINILDSYNCTVENSWFSNNYKAVVINSNENICSDNIIRNNIFKEGQNAIMVITDKLGITTRNIIEDNIFENSEIAILLSNANKPSTGNNLIRNNVIYSPTHSTTTDNIGIYLQADSVYVDNNIFWNLGNAIEFKDNIYCEITNNTFYENNLCFYDINTQKSAIIKDNTFHLNVTITNFSTYNNVQFTNNNFLLYESAKPTFINNLENNINLSNNYWGTTNTLTIEEAIIDYNDDINLGKIIYIPLLDSHNINAPISAPKKVTKQFTGEGVLVKWESNKESDFNSYNIYHDNFNNYRYDNVIKNITDTIIYIHGLTLDCDIAVTGCDNQYNTKYYKVSPHESAYSIATAKPFAGFDDTICESIGYISLTQANVPSLFSKIHWETSGSGTFSDSLALQPDYFPSEEDFLNGEVTLTLFVDKAENSGSDESDEITLYLKKTPMVYVSENNFSLYGEPVMISNVYSLYQDSIEWETFGDGYFDDIHKLHPVYYYGEHDSTNKKITMAIHVYSQCGRHSDTTNYTLINAYNLEGTVSYKNTKSENALVIAANITNGAIERMYKTSTDGEGKFIFNKLHEGNYLLYAIPDTINEQGAPVYYAAKNSWKYANKIKLDGNIYDVDIELSSPISQMLKGTCSISGQFEYPSTLFRDTLFYCNDWYDRDSTQMYCDGGLSNATIMLYNSTEKYLLDYKLTDYKGYFKFDSLPFGSYYVISDMPRYTTSTPYKLILTEQNPEIEGLVFEINNDIITMRYNNEAAENNVTKTSIYPNPCDMNFNIEFSNISSNDILFIEIYNILGEKVHHQTIKGEKKSSIGTSHLPTGIYSVKILSKDNNMTIKNLIISH
;
A
#
# COMPACT_ATOMS: atom_id res chain seq x y z
N MET A 1 17.82 -54.11 71.37
CA MET A 1 19.27 -54.34 71.57
C MET A 1 19.86 -54.94 70.31
N LYS A 2 20.99 -54.37 69.83
CA LYS A 2 21.66 -54.55 68.51
C LYS A 2 20.82 -54.00 67.34
N SER A 3 21.14 -52.87 66.70
CA SER A 3 22.42 -52.44 66.15
C SER A 3 22.62 -50.90 66.20
N SER A 4 23.07 -50.38 67.34
CA SER A 4 23.48 -48.98 67.52
C SER A 4 24.93 -48.72 67.06
N LYS A 5 25.37 -49.27 65.92
CA LYS A 5 26.78 -49.22 65.50
C LYS A 5 27.04 -49.11 63.99
N GLN A 6 26.10 -48.51 63.25
CA GLN A 6 26.28 -48.20 61.82
C GLN A 6 25.87 -46.77 61.43
N ILE A 7 25.73 -45.86 62.40
CA ILE A 7 25.40 -44.44 62.17
C ILE A 7 26.61 -43.52 62.41
N SER A 8 27.72 -44.02 62.96
CA SER A 8 28.93 -43.22 63.22
C SER A 8 30.01 -43.26 62.12
N THR A 9 29.70 -43.82 60.94
CA THR A 9 30.68 -43.95 59.83
C THR A 9 30.16 -43.46 58.48
N LEU A 10 28.91 -42.99 58.39
CA LEU A 10 28.40 -42.28 57.20
C LEU A 10 28.50 -40.75 57.33
N LEU A 11 28.71 -40.23 58.55
CA LEU A 11 28.81 -38.79 58.84
C LEU A 11 30.18 -38.15 58.53
N ALA A 12 31.16 -38.91 58.04
CA ALA A 12 32.51 -38.42 57.73
C ALA A 12 32.84 -38.39 56.22
N ALA A 13 31.90 -38.82 55.36
CA ALA A 13 32.13 -38.92 53.91
C ALA A 13 31.49 -37.79 53.07
N ILE A 14 30.73 -36.86 53.69
CA ILE A 14 30.07 -35.74 52.99
C ILE A 14 30.83 -34.41 53.18
N THR A 15 31.98 -34.40 53.87
CA THR A 15 32.74 -33.17 54.15
C THR A 15 34.01 -32.95 53.33
N ILE A 16 34.40 -33.84 52.40
CA ILE A 16 35.61 -33.64 51.58
C ILE A 16 35.42 -34.15 50.14
N THR A 17 34.62 -33.47 49.31
CA THR A 17 34.84 -33.47 47.84
C THR A 17 34.22 -32.24 47.17
N LEU A 18 34.52 -31.02 47.63
CA LEU A 18 34.34 -29.79 46.83
C LEU A 18 35.09 -28.62 47.50
N CYS A 19 36.42 -28.69 47.52
CA CYS A 19 37.25 -27.56 47.93
C CYS A 19 38.56 -27.55 47.14
N CYS A 20 38.48 -27.13 45.89
CA CYS A 20 39.59 -26.57 45.12
C CYS A 20 39.03 -25.80 43.91
N LEU A 21 38.57 -24.57 44.15
CA LEU A 21 38.79 -23.37 43.32
C LEU A 21 37.87 -22.23 43.80
N SER A 22 38.48 -21.07 44.04
CA SER A 22 37.94 -19.83 44.61
C SER A 22 37.79 -19.82 46.14
N GLY A 23 38.75 -19.14 46.79
CA GLY A 23 38.68 -18.80 48.20
C GLY A 23 37.58 -17.76 48.46
N LYS A 24 36.44 -18.22 48.93
CA LYS A 24 35.58 -17.49 49.86
C LYS A 24 35.50 -18.35 51.12
N LEU A 25 35.79 -17.77 52.29
CA LEU A 25 35.46 -18.41 53.56
C LEU A 25 33.93 -18.67 53.56
N LEU A 26 33.51 -19.92 53.36
CA LEU A 26 32.17 -20.36 53.71
C LEU A 26 32.12 -20.41 55.25
N ASN A 27 31.27 -19.59 55.84
CA ASN A 27 30.72 -19.92 57.16
C ASN A 27 29.95 -21.23 56.99
N ALA A 28 30.37 -22.29 57.69
CA ALA A 28 29.58 -23.51 57.79
C ALA A 28 28.27 -23.16 58.54
N GLN A 29 27.15 -23.03 57.81
CA GLN A 29 25.85 -22.88 58.45
C GLN A 29 25.58 -24.08 59.35
N THR A 30 25.21 -23.82 60.60
CA THR A 30 25.03 -24.86 61.62
C THR A 30 23.60 -25.41 61.54
N TYR A 31 23.43 -26.73 61.55
CA TYR A 31 22.11 -27.35 61.59
C TYR A 31 21.53 -27.31 63.01
N LYS A 32 20.24 -26.96 63.12
CA LYS A 32 19.45 -27.07 64.34
C LYS A 32 18.33 -28.09 64.13
N PHE A 33 18.47 -29.24 64.77
CA PHE A 33 17.48 -30.31 64.70
C PHE A 33 16.27 -29.99 65.57
N VAL A 34 15.07 -29.99 64.98
CA VAL A 34 13.81 -29.61 65.63
C VAL A 34 12.73 -30.66 65.39
N GLY A 35 11.81 -30.78 66.36
CA GLY A 35 10.70 -31.74 66.31
C GLY A 35 9.92 -31.76 67.62
N GLY A 36 8.68 -32.26 67.58
CA GLY A 36 7.77 -32.31 68.72
C GLY A 36 7.05 -30.98 69.01
N THR A 37 6.49 -30.86 70.21
CA THR A 37 5.73 -29.67 70.63
C THR A 37 6.65 -28.51 71.02
N LEU A 38 6.48 -27.36 70.37
CA LEU A 38 7.11 -26.10 70.75
C LEU A 38 6.29 -25.45 71.86
N LEU A 39 6.85 -25.34 73.06
CA LEU A 39 6.23 -24.67 74.20
C LEU A 39 6.79 -23.26 74.36
N GLY A 40 5.93 -22.25 74.50
CA GLY A 40 6.31 -20.85 74.70
C GLY A 40 6.67 -20.13 73.39
N ASP A 41 7.47 -19.07 73.50
CA ASP A 41 7.91 -18.27 72.35
C ASP A 41 9.22 -18.81 71.77
N HIS A 42 9.22 -19.07 70.46
CA HIS A 42 10.37 -19.53 69.68
C HIS A 42 10.69 -18.53 68.57
N HIS A 43 11.97 -18.31 68.34
CA HIS A 43 12.47 -17.42 67.29
C HIS A 43 13.51 -18.15 66.46
N TRP A 44 13.25 -18.25 65.15
CA TRP A 44 14.10 -18.92 64.18
C TRP A 44 14.73 -17.91 63.23
N THR A 45 16.05 -18.02 63.02
CA THR A 45 16.85 -17.02 62.30
C THR A 45 17.76 -17.68 61.28
N LYS A 46 18.23 -16.90 60.29
CA LYS A 46 19.16 -17.38 59.24
C LYS A 46 20.55 -17.83 59.72
N GLU A 47 20.83 -17.76 61.03
CA GLU A 47 22.04 -18.30 61.63
C GLU A 47 22.10 -19.84 61.56
N TYR A 48 20.93 -20.48 61.47
CA TYR A 48 20.80 -21.93 61.43
C TYR A 48 19.99 -22.41 60.22
N ILE A 49 20.32 -23.62 59.76
CA ILE A 49 19.40 -24.42 58.94
C ILE A 49 18.60 -25.30 59.89
N TYR A 50 17.27 -25.16 59.88
CA TYR A 50 16.39 -25.92 60.78
C TYR A 50 16.03 -27.24 60.11
N TYR A 51 16.49 -28.35 60.69
CA TYR A 51 16.22 -29.70 60.17
C TYR A 51 15.10 -30.35 61.00
N VAL A 52 13.95 -30.57 60.37
CA VAL A 52 12.75 -31.13 60.98
C VAL A 52 12.75 -32.65 60.82
N TYR A 53 13.12 -33.36 61.88
CA TYR A 53 13.19 -34.84 61.88
C TYR A 53 11.92 -35.52 62.42
N SER A 54 10.97 -34.73 62.94
CA SER A 54 9.65 -35.19 63.36
C SER A 54 8.67 -34.02 63.38
N ASN A 55 7.37 -34.31 63.33
CA ASN A 55 6.32 -33.29 63.29
C ASN A 55 6.49 -32.22 64.36
N ILE A 56 6.26 -30.96 63.98
CA ILE A 56 6.33 -29.80 64.86
C ILE A 56 4.91 -29.40 65.25
N TYR A 57 4.67 -29.17 66.54
CA TYR A 57 3.37 -28.72 67.05
C TYR A 57 3.48 -27.37 67.73
N ILE A 58 2.77 -26.37 67.22
CA ILE A 58 2.61 -25.01 67.79
C ILE A 58 1.20 -24.94 68.36
N GLU A 59 1.10 -25.26 69.65
CA GLU A 59 -0.18 -25.36 70.36
C GLU A 59 -0.61 -24.00 70.92
N ASN A 60 -1.80 -23.96 71.54
CA ASN A 60 -2.34 -22.80 72.23
C ASN A 60 -1.28 -22.12 73.11
N ILE A 61 -1.29 -20.78 73.17
CA ILE A 61 -0.33 -19.89 73.88
C ILE A 61 1.14 -19.93 73.42
N SER A 62 1.51 -20.74 72.42
CA SER A 62 2.88 -20.80 71.89
C SER A 62 3.03 -19.95 70.63
N THR A 63 4.19 -19.33 70.46
CA THR A 63 4.52 -18.48 69.30
C THR A 63 5.74 -19.03 68.58
N LEU A 64 5.69 -19.07 67.25
CA LEU A 64 6.88 -19.21 66.42
C LEU A 64 7.03 -17.99 65.51
N LEU A 65 8.17 -17.31 65.63
CA LEU A 65 8.63 -16.26 64.72
C LEU A 65 9.77 -16.81 63.86
N ILE A 66 9.71 -16.60 62.54
CA ILE A 66 10.76 -17.01 61.58
C ILE A 66 11.20 -15.78 60.77
N ASP A 67 12.48 -15.45 60.85
CA ASP A 67 13.07 -14.29 60.15
C ASP A 67 13.44 -14.61 58.70
N ALA A 68 13.56 -13.54 57.91
CA ALA A 68 14.05 -13.56 56.53
C ALA A 68 15.35 -14.36 56.34
N GLY A 69 15.41 -15.08 55.22
CA GLY A 69 16.55 -15.92 54.81
C GLY A 69 16.70 -17.24 55.59
N THR A 70 15.79 -17.55 56.51
CA THR A 70 15.82 -18.82 57.26
C THR A 70 15.48 -20.00 56.33
N GLN A 71 16.23 -21.09 56.45
CA GLN A 71 15.97 -22.34 55.72
C GLN A 71 15.47 -23.43 56.66
N ILE A 72 14.37 -24.07 56.27
CA ILE A 72 13.73 -25.16 57.02
C ILE A 72 13.61 -26.36 56.09
N ILE A 73 14.23 -27.47 56.49
CA ILE A 73 14.29 -28.71 55.72
C ILE A 73 13.54 -29.79 56.48
N PHE A 74 12.55 -30.42 55.84
CA PHE A 74 11.70 -31.45 56.44
C PHE A 74 12.10 -32.87 56.00
N GLU A 75 12.19 -33.80 56.94
CA GLU A 75 12.21 -35.23 56.59
C GLU A 75 10.89 -35.65 55.91
N SER A 76 10.96 -36.73 55.11
CA SER A 76 9.80 -37.32 54.44
C SER A 76 8.64 -37.51 55.43
N SER A 77 7.43 -37.15 55.00
CA SER A 77 6.18 -37.35 55.77
C SER A 77 6.13 -36.60 57.12
N THR A 78 7.02 -35.62 57.35
CA THR A 78 6.92 -34.71 58.50
C THR A 78 6.26 -33.39 58.09
N GLY A 79 5.71 -32.65 59.06
CA GLY A 79 5.08 -31.35 58.82
C GLY A 79 4.99 -30.46 60.07
N MET A 80 4.37 -29.30 59.91
CA MET A 80 4.17 -28.32 60.97
C MET A 80 2.67 -28.15 61.27
N TYR A 81 2.28 -28.23 62.53
CA TYR A 81 0.89 -28.18 62.98
C TYR A 81 0.69 -26.99 63.92
N VAL A 82 -0.12 -26.02 63.50
CA VAL A 82 -0.49 -24.82 64.26
C VAL A 82 -1.92 -24.99 64.78
N ASN A 83 -2.05 -25.45 66.02
CA ASN A 83 -3.34 -25.71 66.67
C ASN A 83 -3.61 -24.63 67.71
N LYS A 84 -4.37 -23.58 67.33
CA LYS A 84 -4.62 -22.40 68.19
C LYS A 84 -3.33 -21.64 68.62
N GLY A 85 -2.19 -21.92 67.99
CA GLY A 85 -0.92 -21.22 68.21
C GLY A 85 -0.72 -20.00 67.32
N LYS A 86 0.35 -19.24 67.54
CA LYS A 86 0.75 -18.06 66.74
C LYS A 86 1.95 -18.39 65.86
N LEU A 87 1.88 -18.07 64.56
CA LEU A 87 2.97 -18.30 63.60
C LEU A 87 3.19 -17.04 62.73
N LEU A 88 4.37 -16.44 62.84
CA LEU A 88 4.76 -15.28 62.04
C LEU A 88 6.01 -15.63 61.23
N ILE A 89 5.92 -15.53 59.91
CA ILE A 89 7.05 -15.74 58.99
C ILE A 89 7.25 -14.46 58.19
N GLU A 90 8.38 -13.78 58.41
CA GLU A 90 8.66 -12.43 57.90
C GLU A 90 9.89 -12.44 56.98
N GLY A 91 9.72 -12.98 55.77
CA GLY A 91 10.72 -12.93 54.71
C GLY A 91 10.79 -11.59 53.96
N THR A 92 11.75 -11.47 53.05
CA THR A 92 11.81 -10.40 52.05
C THR A 92 12.06 -10.94 50.65
N GLU A 93 11.91 -10.10 49.63
CA GLU A 93 12.21 -10.47 48.23
C GLU A 93 13.67 -10.92 48.06
N GLN A 94 14.61 -10.26 48.74
CA GLN A 94 16.03 -10.59 48.69
C GLN A 94 16.39 -11.78 49.59
N ASP A 95 15.77 -11.87 50.77
CA ASP A 95 16.02 -12.90 51.79
C ASP A 95 14.72 -13.71 52.04
N THR A 96 14.28 -14.48 51.05
CA THR A 96 13.07 -15.32 51.13
C THR A 96 13.26 -16.47 52.14
N VAL A 97 12.23 -16.80 52.92
CA VAL A 97 12.23 -17.98 53.81
C VAL A 97 11.91 -19.22 52.99
N ILE A 98 12.68 -20.30 53.14
CA ILE A 98 12.56 -21.49 52.28
C ILE A 98 12.15 -22.71 53.13
N PHE A 99 11.06 -23.34 52.71
CA PHE A 99 10.58 -24.64 53.19
C PHE A 99 10.78 -25.68 52.09
N SER A 100 11.59 -26.70 52.36
CA SER A 100 11.91 -27.74 51.39
C SER A 100 11.96 -29.14 52.02
N SER A 101 11.94 -30.18 51.19
CA SER A 101 12.18 -31.56 51.65
C SER A 101 13.67 -31.88 51.76
N ALA A 102 14.02 -32.76 52.70
CA ALA A 102 15.35 -33.37 52.84
C ALA A 102 15.61 -34.47 51.79
N THR A 103 14.56 -34.97 51.15
CA THR A 103 14.60 -36.11 50.22
C THR A 103 13.75 -35.81 48.99
N THR A 104 13.73 -36.73 48.02
CA THR A 104 12.80 -36.67 46.88
C THR A 104 11.35 -37.03 47.26
N LEU A 105 11.09 -37.41 48.51
CA LEU A 105 9.75 -37.67 49.03
C LEU A 105 9.22 -36.39 49.69
N ASN A 106 7.92 -36.14 49.54
CA ASN A 106 7.31 -34.90 49.98
C ASN A 106 7.08 -34.85 51.50
N TRP A 107 7.13 -33.63 52.03
CA TRP A 107 6.69 -33.30 53.39
C TRP A 107 5.21 -32.86 53.37
N THR A 108 4.56 -32.85 54.54
CA THR A 108 3.09 -32.72 54.64
C THR A 108 2.59 -31.27 54.79
N GLY A 109 3.50 -30.30 54.69
CA GLY A 109 3.16 -28.88 54.75
C GLY A 109 2.94 -28.29 56.14
N ILE A 110 2.28 -27.13 56.15
CA ILE A 110 1.83 -26.41 57.34
C ILE A 110 0.31 -26.60 57.50
N GLN A 111 -0.11 -27.20 58.60
CA GLN A 111 -1.52 -27.39 58.95
C GLN A 111 -1.94 -26.41 60.04
N ILE A 112 -2.83 -25.48 59.72
CA ILE A 112 -3.36 -24.43 60.58
C ILE A 112 -4.79 -24.78 60.95
N LYS A 113 -5.06 -24.87 62.26
CA LYS A 113 -6.37 -25.29 62.76
C LYS A 113 -6.85 -24.47 63.96
N ASP A 114 -8.14 -24.13 63.92
CA ASP A 114 -8.87 -23.42 64.99
C ASP A 114 -8.22 -22.06 65.36
N VAL A 115 -7.61 -21.40 64.38
CA VAL A 115 -6.90 -20.13 64.53
C VAL A 115 -7.85 -18.95 64.31
N ASN A 116 -7.80 -17.94 65.17
CA ASN A 116 -8.64 -16.73 65.07
C ASN A 116 -7.79 -15.48 65.28
N GLU A 117 -8.42 -14.31 65.26
CA GLU A 117 -7.75 -13.01 65.39
C GLU A 117 -6.81 -12.84 66.61
N LYS A 118 -6.99 -13.63 67.67
CA LYS A 118 -6.11 -13.61 68.85
C LYS A 118 -4.81 -14.35 68.62
N ASN A 119 -4.84 -15.36 67.74
CA ASN A 119 -3.74 -16.25 67.41
C ASN A 119 -3.31 -15.90 65.97
N GLN A 120 -2.49 -14.87 65.81
CA GLN A 120 -2.16 -14.38 64.46
C GLN A 120 -1.33 -15.41 63.67
N VAL A 121 -1.73 -15.69 62.44
CA VAL A 121 -0.89 -16.42 61.48
C VAL A 121 -0.69 -15.58 60.23
N SER A 122 0.56 -15.27 59.93
CA SER A 122 0.97 -14.43 58.82
C SER A 122 2.24 -14.97 58.18
N LEU A 123 2.22 -15.11 56.86
CA LEU A 123 3.34 -15.58 56.07
C LEU A 123 3.64 -14.57 54.97
N LYS A 124 4.90 -14.12 54.91
CA LYS A 124 5.37 -13.15 53.93
C LYS A 124 6.68 -13.60 53.30
N TYR A 125 6.77 -13.57 51.96
CA TYR A 125 7.98 -13.99 51.22
C TYR A 125 8.49 -15.37 51.66
N VAL A 126 7.62 -16.37 51.53
CA VAL A 126 7.91 -17.77 51.85
C VAL A 126 7.86 -18.59 50.57
N LYS A 127 8.87 -19.42 50.37
CA LYS A 127 8.96 -20.38 49.27
C LYS A 127 8.68 -21.79 49.78
N PHE A 128 7.68 -22.44 49.19
CA PHE A 128 7.33 -23.84 49.40
C PHE A 128 7.71 -24.64 48.15
N GLN A 129 8.48 -25.71 48.32
CA GLN A 129 8.90 -26.60 47.23
C GLN A 129 8.66 -28.06 47.59
N ASP A 130 8.29 -28.85 46.59
CA ASP A 130 8.20 -30.31 46.62
C ASP A 130 7.42 -30.81 47.86
N VAL A 131 6.17 -30.37 47.93
CA VAL A 131 5.28 -30.54 49.10
C VAL A 131 3.99 -31.21 48.69
N GLU A 132 3.40 -32.01 49.57
CA GLU A 132 2.11 -32.65 49.30
C GLU A 132 0.99 -31.60 49.25
N THR A 133 0.68 -31.00 50.41
CA THR A 133 -0.17 -29.81 50.51
C THR A 133 0.62 -28.72 51.22
N ALA A 134 0.92 -27.57 50.60
CA ALA A 134 1.83 -26.60 51.23
C ALA A 134 1.24 -25.97 52.50
N ILE A 135 -0.01 -25.53 52.42
CA ILE A 135 -0.74 -24.93 53.55
C ILE A 135 -2.18 -25.47 53.60
N SER A 136 -2.57 -26.04 54.74
CA SER A 136 -3.97 -26.41 55.01
C SER A 136 -4.51 -25.53 56.15
N ILE A 137 -5.58 -24.78 55.89
CA ILE A 137 -6.24 -23.87 56.84
C ILE A 137 -7.61 -24.45 57.14
N LYS A 138 -7.89 -24.77 58.40
CA LYS A 138 -9.15 -25.39 58.82
C LYS A 138 -9.79 -24.66 59.99
N ASN A 139 -11.11 -24.41 59.92
CA ASN A 139 -11.89 -23.77 61.00
C ASN A 139 -11.23 -22.49 61.53
N SER A 140 -10.63 -21.71 60.64
CA SER A 140 -9.76 -20.58 61.01
C SER A 140 -10.23 -19.27 60.37
N SER A 141 -9.68 -18.16 60.82
CA SER A 141 -9.99 -16.85 60.26
C SER A 141 -8.82 -15.88 60.28
N LYS A 142 -8.85 -14.90 59.35
CA LYS A 142 -7.85 -13.82 59.25
C LYS A 142 -6.41 -14.29 59.05
N ILE A 143 -6.23 -15.38 58.29
CA ILE A 143 -4.90 -15.86 57.88
C ILE A 143 -4.41 -15.02 56.70
N ASN A 144 -3.18 -14.53 56.77
CA ASN A 144 -2.59 -13.69 55.73
C ASN A 144 -1.39 -14.38 55.07
N ILE A 145 -1.45 -14.56 53.76
CA ILE A 145 -0.38 -15.14 52.94
C ILE A 145 -0.05 -14.14 51.84
N LYS A 146 1.18 -13.61 51.84
CA LYS A 146 1.57 -12.47 50.99
C LYS A 146 2.93 -12.68 50.34
N ASN A 147 3.04 -12.42 49.04
CA ASN A 147 4.31 -12.50 48.31
C ASN A 147 4.98 -13.89 48.41
N CYS A 148 4.22 -14.97 48.48
CA CYS A 148 4.75 -16.32 48.64
C CYS A 148 4.91 -17.04 47.29
N PHE A 149 5.72 -18.09 47.27
CA PHE A 149 6.01 -18.90 46.09
C PHE A 149 5.66 -20.36 46.38
N PHE A 150 4.81 -20.95 45.54
CA PHE A 150 4.35 -22.34 45.65
C PHE A 150 4.75 -23.08 44.37
N GLU A 151 5.76 -23.94 44.48
CA GLU A 151 6.31 -24.70 43.35
C GLU A 151 6.14 -26.20 43.59
N ASN A 152 5.58 -26.90 42.60
CA ASN A 152 5.45 -28.36 42.62
C ASN A 152 4.64 -28.91 43.82
N SER A 153 3.49 -28.33 44.15
CA SER A 153 2.58 -28.95 45.12
C SER A 153 1.83 -30.12 44.46
N TYR A 154 1.99 -31.32 45.00
CA TYR A 154 1.50 -32.56 44.40
C TYR A 154 -0.02 -32.74 44.59
N ILE A 155 -0.60 -32.19 45.65
CA ILE A 155 -2.03 -32.18 45.90
C ILE A 155 -2.57 -30.76 45.82
N GLU A 156 -2.13 -29.89 46.75
CA GLU A 156 -2.70 -28.56 46.93
C GLU A 156 -1.62 -27.53 47.33
N GLY A 157 -1.57 -26.36 46.70
CA GLY A 157 -0.76 -25.26 47.23
C GLY A 157 -1.35 -24.76 48.54
N ILE A 158 -2.60 -24.30 48.50
CA ILE A 158 -3.34 -23.83 49.69
C ILE A 158 -4.72 -24.48 49.71
N ASN A 159 -5.13 -24.98 50.87
CA ASN A 159 -6.48 -25.46 51.13
C ASN A 159 -7.12 -24.66 52.26
N ILE A 160 -8.19 -23.93 51.96
CA ILE A 160 -8.98 -23.13 52.89
C ILE A 160 -10.29 -23.87 53.14
N LEU A 161 -10.37 -24.57 54.26
CA LEU A 161 -11.52 -25.40 54.62
C LEU A 161 -12.30 -24.79 55.79
N ASP A 162 -13.61 -24.57 55.61
CA ASP A 162 -14.53 -24.10 56.66
C ASP A 162 -13.99 -22.85 57.39
N SER A 163 -13.39 -21.93 56.63
CA SER A 163 -12.63 -20.78 57.13
C SER A 163 -13.06 -19.48 56.47
N TYR A 164 -12.80 -18.33 57.11
CA TYR A 164 -13.30 -17.05 56.62
C TYR A 164 -12.32 -15.89 56.82
N ASN A 165 -12.44 -14.84 56.00
CA ASN A 165 -11.54 -13.68 56.01
C ASN A 165 -10.06 -14.04 55.82
N CYS A 166 -9.72 -15.14 55.13
CA CYS A 166 -8.35 -15.45 54.76
C CYS A 166 -7.96 -14.70 53.48
N THR A 167 -6.71 -14.26 53.37
CA THR A 167 -6.20 -13.53 52.20
C THR A 167 -4.95 -14.20 51.64
N VAL A 168 -4.96 -14.45 50.34
CA VAL A 168 -3.81 -14.88 49.54
C VAL A 168 -3.55 -13.80 48.49
N GLU A 169 -2.45 -13.08 48.64
CA GLU A 169 -2.13 -11.96 47.74
C GLU A 169 -0.70 -11.96 47.22
N ASN A 170 -0.55 -11.42 46.01
CA ASN A 170 0.75 -11.17 45.36
C ASN A 170 1.65 -12.41 45.29
N SER A 171 1.09 -13.61 45.24
CA SER A 171 1.82 -14.87 45.32
C SER A 171 1.92 -15.56 43.96
N TRP A 172 2.93 -16.42 43.80
CA TRP A 172 3.20 -17.17 42.58
C TRP A 172 2.95 -18.66 42.80
N PHE A 173 2.21 -19.27 41.88
CA PHE A 173 1.91 -20.69 41.86
C PHE A 173 2.38 -21.25 40.52
N SER A 174 3.34 -22.18 40.53
CA SER A 174 3.88 -22.81 39.33
C SER A 174 3.83 -24.33 39.45
N ASN A 175 3.32 -25.01 38.43
CA ASN A 175 3.29 -26.47 38.34
C ASN A 175 2.63 -27.14 39.57
N ASN A 176 1.52 -26.56 40.04
CA ASN A 176 0.74 -27.12 41.15
C ASN A 176 -0.44 -27.91 40.59
N TYR A 177 -0.73 -29.08 41.18
CA TYR A 177 -1.90 -29.87 40.77
C TYR A 177 -3.20 -29.10 41.03
N LYS A 178 -3.37 -28.61 42.26
CA LYS A 178 -4.39 -27.61 42.63
C LYS A 178 -3.69 -26.45 43.32
N ALA A 179 -3.78 -25.22 42.81
CA ALA A 179 -3.02 -24.12 43.42
C ALA A 179 -3.71 -23.60 44.69
N VAL A 180 -4.99 -23.22 44.61
CA VAL A 180 -5.79 -22.79 45.77
C VAL A 180 -7.16 -23.46 45.76
N VAL A 181 -7.52 -24.09 46.87
CA VAL A 181 -8.83 -24.71 47.09
C VAL A 181 -9.54 -23.98 48.23
N ILE A 182 -10.72 -23.44 47.95
CA ILE A 182 -11.66 -22.92 48.94
C ILE A 182 -12.77 -23.94 49.06
N ASN A 183 -12.85 -24.61 50.20
CA ASN A 183 -13.79 -25.70 50.44
C ASN A 183 -14.63 -25.46 51.70
N SER A 184 -15.86 -25.95 51.67
CA SER A 184 -16.69 -26.06 52.86
C SER A 184 -17.26 -27.47 52.99
N ASN A 185 -17.18 -28.05 54.19
CA ASN A 185 -17.71 -29.38 54.49
C ASN A 185 -18.99 -29.30 55.34
N GLU A 186 -18.91 -28.71 56.52
CA GLU A 186 -20.02 -28.69 57.50
C GLU A 186 -20.34 -27.28 58.01
N ASN A 187 -19.52 -26.27 57.67
CA ASN A 187 -19.67 -24.89 58.12
C ASN A 187 -19.83 -23.92 56.93
N ILE A 188 -19.56 -22.64 57.14
CA ILE A 188 -19.51 -21.63 56.08
C ILE A 188 -18.04 -21.31 55.80
N CYS A 189 -17.65 -21.32 54.53
CA CYS A 189 -16.36 -20.82 54.06
C CYS A 189 -16.59 -19.55 53.24
N SER A 190 -16.30 -18.38 53.82
CA SER A 190 -16.73 -17.10 53.23
C SER A 190 -15.74 -15.96 53.38
N ASP A 191 -15.92 -14.92 52.57
CA ASP A 191 -15.19 -13.66 52.69
C ASP A 191 -13.65 -13.86 52.53
N ASN A 192 -13.23 -14.93 51.84
CA ASN A 192 -11.83 -15.17 51.52
C ASN A 192 -11.47 -14.44 50.21
N ILE A 193 -10.25 -13.90 50.16
CA ILE A 193 -9.79 -13.05 49.06
C ILE A 193 -8.54 -13.66 48.44
N ILE A 194 -8.62 -13.99 47.16
CA ILE A 194 -7.49 -14.44 46.34
C ILE A 194 -7.22 -13.35 45.31
N ARG A 195 -6.16 -12.56 45.52
CA ARG A 195 -5.91 -11.38 44.68
C ARG A 195 -4.49 -11.17 44.19
N ASN A 196 -4.35 -10.62 42.99
CA ASN A 196 -3.07 -10.21 42.44
C ASN A 196 -2.02 -11.35 42.39
N ASN A 197 -2.46 -12.60 42.29
CA ASN A 197 -1.58 -13.78 42.20
C ASN A 197 -1.31 -14.14 40.74
N ILE A 198 -0.26 -14.93 40.52
CA ILE A 198 0.10 -15.49 39.21
C ILE A 198 0.04 -17.01 39.31
N PHE A 199 -0.73 -17.62 38.42
CA PHE A 199 -0.90 -19.07 38.30
C PHE A 199 -0.36 -19.52 36.94
N LYS A 200 0.65 -20.39 36.94
CA LYS A 200 1.28 -20.92 35.73
C LYS A 200 1.28 -22.44 35.72
N GLU A 201 0.93 -23.02 34.57
CA GLU A 201 1.15 -24.44 34.22
C GLU A 201 0.59 -25.41 35.28
N GLY A 202 -0.66 -25.21 35.72
CA GLY A 202 -1.34 -26.07 36.69
C GLY A 202 -2.58 -26.74 36.12
N GLN A 203 -3.04 -27.82 36.74
CA GLN A 203 -4.31 -28.43 36.31
C GLN A 203 -5.50 -27.56 36.74
N ASN A 204 -5.71 -27.39 38.06
CA ASN A 204 -6.76 -26.50 38.57
C ASN A 204 -6.12 -25.35 39.35
N ALA A 205 -6.19 -24.12 38.85
CA ALA A 205 -5.59 -23.00 39.57
C ALA A 205 -6.41 -22.63 40.81
N ILE A 206 -7.67 -22.22 40.67
CA ILE A 206 -8.54 -21.96 41.83
C ILE A 206 -9.77 -22.86 41.79
N MET A 207 -10.05 -23.52 42.90
CA MET A 207 -11.28 -24.31 43.09
C MET A 207 -12.10 -23.71 44.23
N VAL A 208 -13.38 -23.44 43.99
CA VAL A 208 -14.36 -23.06 45.01
C VAL A 208 -15.43 -24.15 45.05
N ILE A 209 -15.36 -25.00 46.08
CA ILE A 209 -16.18 -26.22 46.14
C ILE A 209 -16.95 -26.34 47.45
N THR A 210 -18.14 -26.94 47.39
CA THR A 210 -18.96 -27.25 48.58
C THR A 210 -19.21 -28.74 48.72
N ASP A 211 -18.60 -29.34 49.75
CA ASP A 211 -18.80 -30.73 50.16
C ASP A 211 -19.94 -30.87 51.19
N LYS A 212 -20.49 -32.09 51.35
CA LYS A 212 -21.46 -32.48 52.40
C LYS A 212 -22.63 -31.51 52.66
N LEU A 213 -22.60 -30.66 53.71
CA LEU A 213 -23.66 -29.71 54.09
C LEU A 213 -23.13 -28.26 54.18
N GLY A 214 -21.91 -28.01 53.71
CA GLY A 214 -21.24 -26.72 53.81
C GLY A 214 -21.79 -25.65 52.87
N ILE A 215 -21.23 -24.44 52.95
CA ILE A 215 -21.57 -23.30 52.08
C ILE A 215 -20.30 -22.49 51.74
N THR A 216 -19.97 -22.36 50.46
CA THR A 216 -18.96 -21.40 49.97
C THR A 216 -19.59 -20.11 49.43
N THR A 217 -19.39 -18.96 50.07
CA THR A 217 -20.07 -17.71 49.67
C THR A 217 -19.24 -16.46 49.89
N ARG A 218 -19.46 -15.39 49.11
CA ARG A 218 -18.77 -14.09 49.24
C ARG A 218 -17.24 -14.19 49.15
N ASN A 219 -16.72 -15.20 48.47
CA ASN A 219 -15.29 -15.26 48.17
C ASN A 219 -15.01 -14.38 46.94
N ILE A 220 -13.85 -13.72 46.95
CA ILE A 220 -13.44 -12.78 45.91
C ILE A 220 -12.17 -13.30 45.24
N ILE A 221 -12.23 -13.43 43.93
CA ILE A 221 -11.09 -13.78 43.06
C ILE A 221 -10.85 -12.57 42.15
N GLU A 222 -9.82 -11.78 42.43
CA GLU A 222 -9.59 -10.52 41.72
C GLU A 222 -8.15 -10.23 41.30
N ASP A 223 -7.97 -9.54 40.17
CA ASP A 223 -6.65 -9.08 39.70
C ASP A 223 -5.60 -10.19 39.48
N ASN A 224 -6.02 -11.46 39.35
CA ASN A 224 -5.10 -12.59 39.16
C ASN A 224 -4.79 -12.83 37.68
N ILE A 225 -3.65 -13.47 37.43
CA ILE A 225 -3.22 -13.88 36.08
C ILE A 225 -3.15 -15.40 36.06
N PHE A 226 -3.82 -16.01 35.09
CA PHE A 226 -3.84 -17.43 34.83
C PHE A 226 -3.25 -17.68 33.45
N GLU A 227 -2.12 -18.39 33.40
CA GLU A 227 -1.39 -18.72 32.19
C GLU A 227 -1.31 -20.25 32.06
N ASN A 228 -1.82 -20.80 30.95
CA ASN A 228 -1.77 -22.24 30.63
C ASN A 228 -2.29 -23.15 31.77
N SER A 229 -3.44 -22.81 32.34
CA SER A 229 -4.14 -23.71 33.27
C SER A 229 -5.12 -24.61 32.50
N GLU A 230 -5.20 -25.90 32.83
CA GLU A 230 -6.22 -26.80 32.25
C GLU A 230 -7.63 -26.29 32.60
N ILE A 231 -7.83 -25.89 33.86
CA ILE A 231 -8.99 -25.13 34.34
C ILE A 231 -8.48 -23.99 35.23
N ALA A 232 -8.69 -22.74 34.83
CA ALA A 232 -8.22 -21.60 35.62
C ALA A 232 -9.06 -21.40 36.89
N ILE A 233 -10.39 -21.40 36.78
CA ILE A 233 -11.28 -21.29 37.94
C ILE A 233 -12.40 -22.32 37.85
N LEU A 234 -12.53 -23.17 38.86
CA LEU A 234 -13.61 -24.14 38.99
C LEU A 234 -14.51 -23.76 40.16
N LEU A 235 -15.82 -23.65 39.91
CA LEU A 235 -16.82 -23.48 40.96
C LEU A 235 -17.79 -24.66 40.92
N SER A 236 -17.98 -25.34 42.05
CA SER A 236 -18.96 -26.43 42.16
C SER A 236 -19.66 -26.44 43.51
N ASN A 237 -20.99 -26.43 43.52
CA ASN A 237 -21.78 -26.52 44.75
C ASN A 237 -22.40 -27.92 44.99
N ALA A 238 -21.94 -28.93 44.25
CA ALA A 238 -22.46 -30.31 44.31
C ALA A 238 -23.99 -30.41 44.18
N ASN A 239 -24.59 -29.58 43.31
CA ASN A 239 -26.03 -29.55 43.02
C ASN A 239 -26.94 -29.17 44.20
N LYS A 240 -26.42 -28.41 45.18
CA LYS A 240 -27.20 -27.92 46.33
C LYS A 240 -27.75 -26.50 46.10
N PRO A 241 -28.93 -26.16 46.65
CA PRO A 241 -29.52 -24.82 46.47
C PRO A 241 -28.72 -23.71 47.18
N SER A 242 -28.32 -22.71 46.38
CA SER A 242 -27.71 -21.40 46.68
C SER A 242 -26.52 -21.34 47.65
N THR A 243 -25.33 -21.14 47.09
CA THR A 243 -24.08 -20.81 47.78
C THR A 243 -23.56 -19.47 47.22
N GLY A 244 -23.91 -18.37 47.88
CA GLY A 244 -24.08 -17.06 47.25
C GLY A 244 -22.85 -16.26 46.82
N ASN A 245 -23.12 -15.24 46.00
CA ASN A 245 -22.37 -14.00 45.77
C ASN A 245 -20.84 -14.13 45.70
N ASN A 246 -20.31 -15.18 45.06
CA ASN A 246 -18.88 -15.25 44.77
C ASN A 246 -18.60 -14.32 43.57
N LEU A 247 -17.51 -13.56 43.67
CA LEU A 247 -17.15 -12.52 42.71
C LEU A 247 -15.81 -12.85 42.05
N ILE A 248 -15.81 -12.87 40.72
CA ILE A 248 -14.64 -13.10 39.89
C ILE A 248 -14.46 -11.85 39.03
N ARG A 249 -13.41 -11.06 39.27
CA ARG A 249 -13.23 -9.80 38.54
C ARG A 249 -11.81 -9.39 38.23
N ASN A 250 -11.61 -8.59 37.19
CA ASN A 250 -10.29 -8.04 36.82
C ASN A 250 -9.20 -9.10 36.60
N ASN A 251 -9.57 -10.36 36.34
CA ASN A 251 -8.60 -11.41 36.11
C ASN A 251 -8.24 -11.48 34.62
N VAL A 252 -7.01 -11.91 34.34
CA VAL A 252 -6.59 -12.29 32.98
C VAL A 252 -6.45 -13.79 32.94
N ILE A 253 -7.19 -14.43 32.04
CA ILE A 253 -7.15 -15.87 31.83
C ILE A 253 -6.76 -16.10 30.38
N TYR A 254 -5.54 -16.61 30.16
CA TYR A 254 -5.01 -16.74 28.81
C TYR A 254 -4.10 -17.95 28.60
N SER A 255 -3.95 -18.33 27.32
CA SER A 255 -3.03 -19.36 26.85
C SER A 255 -2.12 -18.76 25.76
N PRO A 256 -0.80 -18.67 25.92
CA PRO A 256 0.11 -18.17 24.87
C PRO A 256 0.18 -19.06 23.61
N THR A 257 -0.10 -20.36 23.74
CA THR A 257 -0.19 -21.27 22.58
C THR A 257 -1.65 -21.54 22.26
N HIS A 258 -2.07 -21.30 21.00
CA HIS A 258 -3.44 -21.54 20.56
C HIS A 258 -3.79 -23.02 20.75
N SER A 259 -4.72 -23.30 21.66
CA SER A 259 -5.26 -24.65 21.87
C SER A 259 -6.30 -24.90 20.78
N THR A 260 -6.00 -25.79 19.83
CA THR A 260 -6.99 -26.25 18.83
C THR A 260 -7.93 -27.32 19.39
N THR A 261 -7.79 -27.63 20.68
CA THR A 261 -8.59 -28.62 21.41
C THR A 261 -9.44 -27.92 22.48
N THR A 262 -10.39 -28.64 23.07
CA THR A 262 -11.15 -28.17 24.25
C THR A 262 -10.28 -28.08 25.52
N ASP A 263 -8.97 -28.25 25.39
CA ASP A 263 -8.02 -28.18 26.49
C ASP A 263 -7.79 -26.69 26.81
N ASN A 264 -7.79 -26.35 28.11
CA ASN A 264 -7.75 -25.00 28.69
C ASN A 264 -9.11 -24.30 28.77
N ILE A 265 -9.79 -24.52 29.89
CA ILE A 265 -11.06 -23.90 30.27
C ILE A 265 -10.77 -22.69 31.16
N GLY A 266 -11.36 -21.54 30.84
CA GLY A 266 -11.23 -20.35 31.68
C GLY A 266 -11.99 -20.50 32.99
N ILE A 267 -13.31 -20.59 32.92
CA ILE A 267 -14.16 -20.85 34.10
C ILE A 267 -15.00 -22.10 33.87
N TYR A 268 -14.91 -23.04 34.80
CA TYR A 268 -15.85 -24.16 34.92
C TYR A 268 -16.91 -23.83 35.97
N LEU A 269 -18.14 -23.59 35.53
CA LEU A 269 -19.21 -23.04 36.36
C LEU A 269 -20.29 -24.10 36.64
N GLN A 270 -20.22 -24.68 37.83
CA GLN A 270 -21.21 -25.61 38.42
C GLN A 270 -21.74 -25.08 39.78
N ALA A 271 -21.90 -23.76 39.91
CA ALA A 271 -22.35 -23.12 41.15
C ALA A 271 -23.32 -21.95 40.88
N ASP A 272 -24.34 -21.81 41.73
CA ASP A 272 -25.39 -20.80 41.64
C ASP A 272 -24.96 -19.46 42.27
N SER A 273 -25.44 -18.32 41.74
CA SER A 273 -25.17 -16.95 42.24
C SER A 273 -23.71 -16.49 42.14
N VAL A 274 -23.16 -16.53 40.92
CA VAL A 274 -21.78 -16.12 40.60
C VAL A 274 -21.77 -14.87 39.73
N TYR A 275 -20.90 -13.92 40.08
CA TYR A 275 -20.67 -12.68 39.33
C TYR A 275 -19.31 -12.74 38.66
N VAL A 276 -19.28 -12.61 37.33
CA VAL A 276 -18.07 -12.60 36.50
C VAL A 276 -17.99 -11.24 35.81
N ASP A 277 -17.13 -10.37 36.32
CA ASP A 277 -17.11 -8.95 35.95
C ASP A 277 -15.72 -8.47 35.51
N ASN A 278 -15.60 -7.80 34.36
CA ASN A 278 -14.34 -7.17 33.94
C ASN A 278 -13.13 -8.11 33.87
N ASN A 279 -13.29 -9.33 33.35
CA ASN A 279 -12.19 -10.26 33.11
C ASN A 279 -11.82 -10.28 31.63
N ILE A 280 -10.56 -10.62 31.34
CA ILE A 280 -10.07 -10.89 29.99
C ILE A 280 -9.93 -12.40 29.82
N PHE A 281 -10.66 -12.95 28.86
CA PHE A 281 -10.55 -14.33 28.39
C PHE A 281 -9.88 -14.32 27.02
N TRP A 282 -8.63 -14.76 26.95
CA TRP A 282 -7.83 -14.66 25.73
C TRP A 282 -7.26 -16.00 25.27
N ASN A 283 -7.56 -16.37 24.03
CA ASN A 283 -6.94 -17.50 23.34
C ASN A 283 -7.19 -18.85 24.03
N LEU A 284 -8.38 -19.06 24.59
CA LEU A 284 -8.77 -20.28 25.30
C LEU A 284 -9.55 -21.25 24.38
N GLY A 285 -9.53 -22.54 24.75
CA GLY A 285 -10.41 -23.53 24.14
C GLY A 285 -11.87 -23.21 24.43
N ASN A 286 -12.23 -23.16 25.73
CA ASN A 286 -13.51 -22.70 26.23
C ASN A 286 -13.31 -21.55 27.22
N ALA A 287 -13.89 -20.37 27.00
CA ALA A 287 -13.76 -19.27 27.96
C ALA A 287 -14.56 -19.55 29.24
N ILE A 288 -15.84 -19.95 29.11
CA ILE A 288 -16.68 -20.40 30.22
C ILE A 288 -17.46 -21.65 29.83
N GLU A 289 -17.34 -22.69 30.65
CA GLU A 289 -18.10 -23.92 30.55
C GLU A 289 -19.16 -23.97 31.65
N PHE A 290 -20.41 -24.23 31.27
CA PHE A 290 -21.52 -24.32 32.20
C PHE A 290 -21.87 -25.77 32.49
N LYS A 291 -22.26 -26.05 33.72
CA LYS A 291 -22.82 -27.33 34.12
C LYS A 291 -23.89 -27.15 35.18
N ASP A 292 -25.06 -27.74 34.95
CA ASP A 292 -26.22 -27.64 35.83
C ASP A 292 -26.85 -26.22 35.96
N ASN A 293 -28.00 -26.15 36.63
CA ASN A 293 -28.92 -25.02 36.62
C ASN A 293 -28.52 -23.84 37.52
N ILE A 294 -27.92 -22.81 36.93
CA ILE A 294 -27.23 -21.72 37.65
C ILE A 294 -27.81 -20.35 37.33
N TYR A 295 -27.90 -19.47 38.33
CA TYR A 295 -27.92 -18.02 38.14
C TYR A 295 -26.50 -17.46 38.11
N CYS A 296 -26.17 -16.74 37.04
CA CYS A 296 -24.93 -15.99 36.95
C CYS A 296 -25.11 -14.68 36.19
N GLU A 297 -24.29 -13.70 36.53
CA GLU A 297 -24.16 -12.45 35.80
C GLU A 297 -22.75 -12.36 35.22
N ILE A 298 -22.65 -12.22 33.90
CA ILE A 298 -21.41 -12.10 33.15
C ILE A 298 -21.41 -10.73 32.50
N THR A 299 -20.64 -9.80 33.07
CA THR A 299 -20.68 -8.38 32.71
C THR A 299 -19.30 -7.79 32.43
N ASN A 300 -19.22 -6.84 31.50
CA ASN A 300 -18.00 -6.06 31.27
C ASN A 300 -16.77 -6.91 30.90
N ASN A 301 -16.92 -8.14 30.42
CA ASN A 301 -15.78 -9.00 30.10
C ASN A 301 -15.34 -8.84 28.64
N THR A 302 -14.05 -9.05 28.39
CA THR A 302 -13.47 -9.15 27.05
C THR A 302 -13.25 -10.63 26.73
N PHE A 303 -13.93 -11.12 25.70
CA PHE A 303 -13.68 -12.43 25.10
C PHE A 303 -12.94 -12.22 23.79
N TYR A 304 -11.67 -12.61 23.75
CA TYR A 304 -10.76 -12.35 22.63
C TYR A 304 -10.08 -13.62 22.13
N GLU A 305 -10.18 -13.91 20.82
CA GLU A 305 -9.49 -15.04 20.16
C GLU A 305 -9.77 -16.44 20.75
N ASN A 306 -10.89 -16.64 21.44
CA ASN A 306 -11.24 -17.95 21.97
C ASN A 306 -11.85 -18.84 20.89
N ASN A 307 -11.66 -20.16 21.00
CA ASN A 307 -12.33 -21.11 20.13
C ASN A 307 -13.83 -21.17 20.43
N LEU A 308 -14.22 -21.23 21.70
CA LEU A 308 -15.60 -21.14 22.14
C LEU A 308 -15.73 -20.24 23.38
N CYS A 309 -16.60 -19.22 23.34
CA CYS A 309 -16.81 -18.38 24.51
C CYS A 309 -17.62 -19.11 25.59
N PHE A 310 -18.71 -19.78 25.19
CA PHE A 310 -19.63 -20.43 26.10
C PHE A 310 -19.95 -21.85 25.64
N TYR A 311 -19.64 -22.84 26.49
CA TYR A 311 -19.96 -24.25 26.27
C TYR A 311 -21.13 -24.73 27.14
N ASP A 312 -22.05 -25.48 26.52
CA ASP A 312 -23.24 -26.11 27.13
C ASP A 312 -24.01 -25.20 28.10
N ILE A 313 -24.47 -24.03 27.60
CA ILE A 313 -25.21 -23.07 28.45
C ILE A 313 -26.57 -23.64 28.87
N ASN A 314 -26.59 -24.46 29.91
CA ASN A 314 -27.77 -25.14 30.46
C ASN A 314 -28.25 -24.47 31.74
N THR A 315 -28.63 -23.19 31.65
CA THR A 315 -29.02 -22.39 32.83
C THR A 315 -30.55 -22.33 32.96
N GLN A 316 -31.18 -23.32 33.61
CA GLN A 316 -32.65 -23.29 33.80
C GLN A 316 -33.13 -22.23 34.82
N LYS A 317 -32.24 -21.63 35.63
CA LYS A 317 -32.55 -20.61 36.65
C LYS A 317 -32.42 -19.15 36.20
N SER A 318 -31.96 -18.93 34.96
CA SER A 318 -31.67 -17.64 34.30
C SER A 318 -30.23 -17.15 34.46
N ALA A 319 -29.58 -16.77 33.34
CA ALA A 319 -28.26 -16.16 33.31
C ALA A 319 -28.31 -14.85 32.52
N ILE A 320 -27.55 -13.84 32.95
CA ILE A 320 -27.49 -12.53 32.31
C ILE A 320 -26.09 -12.33 31.73
N ILE A 321 -26.01 -12.10 30.42
CA ILE A 321 -24.77 -11.81 29.69
C ILE A 321 -24.94 -10.43 29.08
N LYS A 322 -24.26 -9.44 29.65
CA LYS A 322 -24.50 -8.03 29.32
C LYS A 322 -23.23 -7.18 29.30
N ASP A 323 -23.17 -6.18 28.42
CA ASP A 323 -22.06 -5.24 28.32
C ASP A 323 -20.69 -5.94 28.15
N ASN A 324 -20.64 -7.06 27.43
CA ASN A 324 -19.39 -7.75 27.11
C ASN A 324 -18.97 -7.47 25.66
N THR A 325 -17.66 -7.55 25.40
CA THR A 325 -17.09 -7.45 24.06
C THR A 325 -16.55 -8.80 23.62
N PHE A 326 -17.07 -9.29 22.50
CA PHE A 326 -16.66 -10.53 21.86
C PHE A 326 -15.95 -10.18 20.55
N HIS A 327 -14.64 -10.43 20.50
CA HIS A 327 -13.82 -10.05 19.36
C HIS A 327 -12.91 -11.19 18.92
N LEU A 328 -12.87 -11.48 17.62
CA LEU A 328 -12.03 -12.52 17.02
C LEU A 328 -12.23 -13.94 17.62
N ASN A 329 -13.38 -14.24 18.25
CA ASN A 329 -13.69 -15.61 18.69
C ASN A 329 -14.24 -16.44 17.53
N VAL A 330 -13.94 -17.74 17.51
CA VAL A 330 -14.43 -18.64 16.45
C VAL A 330 -15.94 -18.87 16.57
N THR A 331 -16.42 -19.22 17.77
CA THR A 331 -17.85 -19.37 18.07
C THR A 331 -18.15 -18.74 19.43
N ILE A 332 -19.24 -18.01 19.55
CA ILE A 332 -19.68 -17.47 20.85
C ILE A 332 -20.39 -18.56 21.64
N THR A 333 -21.39 -19.22 21.06
CA THR A 333 -22.09 -20.33 21.72
C THR A 333 -22.85 -21.23 20.75
N ASN A 334 -23.00 -22.48 21.18
CA ASN A 334 -23.90 -23.46 20.59
C ASN A 334 -25.00 -23.80 21.62
N PHE A 335 -26.25 -23.48 21.28
CA PHE A 335 -27.41 -23.80 22.11
C PHE A 335 -27.88 -25.22 21.84
N SER A 336 -27.50 -26.16 22.69
CA SER A 336 -27.88 -27.59 22.61
C SER A 336 -28.88 -28.02 23.68
N THR A 337 -29.09 -27.21 24.71
CA THR A 337 -30.01 -27.48 25.83
C THR A 337 -30.90 -26.28 26.12
N TYR A 338 -32.15 -26.52 26.55
CA TYR A 338 -33.07 -25.44 26.89
C TYR A 338 -32.49 -24.60 28.02
N ASN A 339 -32.49 -23.28 27.82
CA ASN A 339 -31.85 -22.33 28.70
C ASN A 339 -32.69 -21.06 28.84
N ASN A 340 -32.45 -20.31 29.91
CA ASN A 340 -33.10 -19.02 30.16
C ASN A 340 -32.06 -17.89 30.20
N VAL A 341 -31.18 -17.86 29.19
CA VAL A 341 -30.08 -16.89 29.10
C VAL A 341 -30.57 -15.62 28.42
N GLN A 342 -30.15 -14.47 28.94
CA GLN A 342 -30.43 -13.16 28.36
C GLN A 342 -29.12 -12.52 27.88
N PHE A 343 -29.03 -12.28 26.57
CA PHE A 343 -27.96 -11.48 25.97
C PHE A 343 -28.49 -10.08 25.68
N THR A 344 -27.88 -9.05 26.26
CA THR A 344 -28.27 -7.65 26.01
C THR A 344 -27.07 -6.71 26.09
N ASN A 345 -27.03 -5.70 25.22
CA ASN A 345 -25.98 -4.69 25.15
C ASN A 345 -24.56 -5.26 24.99
N ASN A 346 -24.39 -6.39 24.33
CA ASN A 346 -23.05 -6.91 24.02
C ASN A 346 -22.58 -6.39 22.65
N ASN A 347 -21.26 -6.34 22.47
CA ASN A 347 -20.60 -6.08 21.20
C ASN A 347 -20.11 -7.42 20.60
N PHE A 348 -20.83 -7.96 19.62
CA PHE A 348 -20.43 -9.13 18.83
C PHE A 348 -19.67 -8.66 17.59
N LEU A 349 -18.34 -8.60 17.68
CA LEU A 349 -17.48 -8.21 16.57
C LEU A 349 -17.13 -9.47 15.76
N LEU A 350 -17.90 -9.69 14.69
CA LEU A 350 -17.86 -10.89 13.85
C LEU A 350 -16.46 -11.21 13.32
N TYR A 351 -16.13 -12.50 13.32
CA TYR A 351 -14.88 -13.06 12.80
C TYR A 351 -14.89 -13.05 11.26
N GLU A 352 -13.78 -12.70 10.62
CA GLU A 352 -13.73 -12.55 9.14
C GLU A 352 -13.81 -13.89 8.37
N SER A 353 -13.65 -15.05 9.03
CA SER A 353 -13.84 -16.36 8.39
C SER A 353 -15.31 -16.80 8.41
N ALA A 354 -15.76 -17.48 7.36
CA ALA A 354 -17.13 -18.00 7.15
C ALA A 354 -17.57 -19.12 8.12
N LYS A 355 -17.29 -18.99 9.42
CA LYS A 355 -17.74 -19.89 10.48
C LYS A 355 -18.92 -19.28 11.24
N PRO A 356 -19.91 -20.09 11.63
CA PRO A 356 -21.04 -19.61 12.40
C PRO A 356 -20.60 -19.15 13.80
N THR A 357 -21.03 -17.95 14.17
CA THR A 357 -20.77 -17.32 15.48
C THR A 357 -21.77 -17.79 16.54
N PHE A 358 -23.03 -17.98 16.16
CA PHE A 358 -24.08 -18.55 17.02
C PHE A 358 -24.78 -19.71 16.32
N ILE A 359 -25.07 -20.77 17.07
CA ILE A 359 -25.74 -21.97 16.55
C ILE A 359 -26.91 -22.32 17.45
N ASN A 360 -28.13 -22.37 16.91
CA ASN A 360 -29.31 -22.82 17.64
C ASN A 360 -29.67 -24.27 17.27
N ASN A 361 -29.23 -25.24 18.06
CA ASN A 361 -29.59 -26.66 17.86
C ASN A 361 -30.89 -27.08 18.58
N LEU A 362 -31.71 -26.12 19.02
CA LEU A 362 -32.99 -26.36 19.69
C LEU A 362 -34.16 -26.10 18.73
N GLU A 363 -35.31 -26.71 18.98
CA GLU A 363 -36.58 -26.37 18.30
C GLU A 363 -37.14 -25.00 18.75
N ASN A 364 -36.72 -24.49 19.91
CA ASN A 364 -37.19 -23.23 20.48
C ASN A 364 -36.38 -22.04 19.96
N ASN A 365 -37.05 -20.88 19.84
CA ASN A 365 -36.37 -19.64 19.45
C ASN A 365 -35.44 -19.15 20.57
N ILE A 366 -34.30 -18.59 20.17
CA ILE A 366 -33.35 -17.91 21.06
C ILE A 366 -33.41 -16.41 20.80
N ASN A 367 -33.40 -15.59 21.86
CA ASN A 367 -33.45 -14.14 21.74
C ASN A 367 -32.06 -13.53 21.99
N LEU A 368 -31.50 -12.91 20.95
CA LEU A 368 -30.26 -12.14 20.95
C LEU A 368 -30.47 -10.67 20.54
N SER A 369 -31.70 -10.16 20.66
CA SER A 369 -32.01 -8.76 20.38
C SER A 369 -31.31 -7.80 21.34
N ASN A 370 -31.17 -6.55 20.93
CA ASN A 370 -30.52 -5.46 21.64
C ASN A 370 -29.01 -5.69 21.85
N ASN A 371 -28.32 -6.27 20.86
CA ASN A 371 -26.87 -6.38 20.83
C ASN A 371 -26.33 -5.75 19.54
N TYR A 372 -25.07 -5.31 19.56
CA TYR A 372 -24.37 -4.82 18.38
C TYR A 372 -23.68 -6.00 17.69
N TRP A 373 -23.84 -6.13 16.38
CA TRP A 373 -23.34 -7.28 15.60
C TRP A 373 -22.10 -6.94 14.74
N GLY A 374 -21.40 -5.84 15.03
CA GLY A 374 -20.31 -5.36 14.18
C GLY A 374 -20.77 -4.74 12.85
N THR A 375 -22.05 -4.89 12.51
CA THR A 375 -22.70 -4.41 11.29
C THR A 375 -24.20 -4.28 11.50
N THR A 376 -24.86 -3.44 10.70
CA THR A 376 -26.33 -3.37 10.60
C THR A 376 -26.86 -4.11 9.36
N ASN A 377 -25.96 -4.67 8.53
CA ASN A 377 -26.33 -5.46 7.36
C ASN A 377 -26.83 -6.85 7.81
N THR A 378 -28.14 -7.07 7.69
CA THR A 378 -28.77 -8.33 8.11
C THR A 378 -28.26 -9.54 7.34
N LEU A 379 -27.81 -9.41 6.08
CA LEU A 379 -27.27 -10.55 5.32
C LEU A 379 -26.00 -11.10 5.95
N THR A 380 -25.10 -10.22 6.38
CA THR A 380 -23.86 -10.61 7.08
C THR A 380 -24.16 -11.24 8.44
N ILE A 381 -25.23 -10.80 9.11
CA ILE A 381 -25.67 -11.39 10.38
C ILE A 381 -26.25 -12.79 10.16
N GLU A 382 -27.09 -12.98 9.13
CA GLU A 382 -27.65 -14.29 8.76
C GLU A 382 -26.54 -15.29 8.41
N GLU A 383 -25.48 -14.88 7.70
CA GLU A 383 -24.31 -15.73 7.43
C GLU A 383 -23.53 -16.15 8.70
N ALA A 384 -23.66 -15.38 9.78
CA ALA A 384 -22.97 -15.63 11.05
C ALA A 384 -23.77 -16.49 12.03
N ILE A 385 -25.00 -16.89 11.69
CA ILE A 385 -25.87 -17.71 12.55
C ILE A 385 -26.26 -19.02 11.85
N ILE A 386 -26.59 -20.03 12.65
CA ILE A 386 -27.29 -21.24 12.18
C ILE A 386 -28.58 -21.37 12.96
N ASP A 387 -29.72 -21.32 12.27
CA ASP A 387 -31.05 -21.38 12.89
C ASP A 387 -32.14 -22.03 11.99
N TYR A 388 -33.42 -21.75 12.26
CA TYR A 388 -34.57 -22.17 11.44
C TYR A 388 -34.42 -21.91 9.93
N ASN A 389 -33.77 -20.82 9.53
CA ASN A 389 -33.61 -20.45 8.13
C ASN A 389 -32.64 -21.40 7.39
N ASP A 390 -31.74 -22.05 8.13
CA ASP A 390 -30.81 -23.07 7.62
C ASP A 390 -31.39 -24.49 7.74
N ASP A 391 -32.05 -24.80 8.86
CA ASP A 391 -32.76 -26.07 9.09
C ASP A 391 -34.12 -25.82 9.75
N ILE A 392 -35.19 -26.16 9.04
CA ILE A 392 -36.59 -25.94 9.45
C ILE A 392 -36.98 -26.64 10.76
N ASN A 393 -36.20 -27.61 11.24
CA ASN A 393 -36.44 -28.29 12.52
C ASN A 393 -35.89 -27.50 13.73
N LEU A 394 -35.09 -26.46 13.49
CA LEU A 394 -34.50 -25.61 14.52
C LEU A 394 -35.37 -24.38 14.78
N GLY A 395 -35.23 -23.75 15.94
CA GLY A 395 -35.85 -22.49 16.27
C GLY A 395 -35.08 -21.30 15.70
N LYS A 396 -35.72 -20.14 15.63
CA LYS A 396 -35.10 -18.91 15.14
C LYS A 396 -34.16 -18.26 16.17
N ILE A 397 -33.08 -17.66 15.70
CA ILE A 397 -32.31 -16.66 16.44
C ILE A 397 -32.92 -15.29 16.15
N ILE A 398 -33.52 -14.68 17.17
CA ILE A 398 -34.15 -13.37 17.09
C ILE A 398 -33.12 -12.32 17.48
N TYR A 399 -32.51 -11.66 16.50
CA TYR A 399 -31.49 -10.62 16.72
C TYR A 399 -32.00 -9.18 16.49
N ILE A 400 -33.26 -9.01 16.07
CA ILE A 400 -33.91 -7.71 15.87
C ILE A 400 -34.83 -7.40 17.06
N PRO A 401 -34.81 -6.18 17.63
CA PRO A 401 -33.99 -5.02 17.24
C PRO A 401 -32.49 -5.24 17.51
N LEU A 402 -31.61 -4.67 16.69
CA LEU A 402 -30.16 -4.63 16.88
C LEU A 402 -29.70 -3.23 17.28
N LEU A 403 -28.50 -3.10 17.86
CA LEU A 403 -27.87 -1.79 18.11
C LEU A 403 -27.21 -1.28 16.82
N ASP A 404 -27.37 0.01 16.51
CA ASP A 404 -26.79 0.61 15.27
C ASP A 404 -25.30 0.95 15.41
N SER A 405 -24.80 1.02 16.65
CA SER A 405 -23.40 1.30 16.98
C SER A 405 -22.95 0.43 18.16
N HIS A 406 -21.63 0.40 18.40
CA HIS A 406 -21.03 -0.22 19.57
C HIS A 406 -21.71 0.25 20.87
N ASN A 407 -21.92 -0.67 21.81
CA ASN A 407 -22.23 -0.33 23.19
C ASN A 407 -20.95 0.13 23.89
N ILE A 408 -20.91 1.41 24.27
CA ILE A 408 -19.77 2.05 24.94
C ILE A 408 -19.63 1.69 26.44
N ASN A 409 -20.59 0.93 26.99
CA ASN A 409 -20.43 0.40 28.36
C ASN A 409 -19.65 -0.93 28.36
N ALA A 410 -19.55 -1.59 27.22
CA ALA A 410 -18.74 -2.79 27.09
C ALA A 410 -17.25 -2.42 26.92
N PRO A 411 -16.30 -3.29 27.31
CA PRO A 411 -14.88 -3.00 27.17
C PRO A 411 -14.47 -2.71 25.73
N ILE A 412 -13.57 -1.76 25.53
CA ILE A 412 -13.11 -1.38 24.20
C ILE A 412 -12.44 -2.55 23.46
N SER A 413 -12.70 -2.67 22.17
CA SER A 413 -12.18 -3.76 21.35
C SER A 413 -10.70 -3.61 21.01
N ALA A 414 -10.03 -4.76 20.87
CA ALA A 414 -8.61 -4.80 20.51
C ALA A 414 -8.38 -4.33 19.06
N PRO A 415 -7.24 -3.68 18.75
CA PRO A 415 -6.90 -3.28 17.39
C PRO A 415 -6.86 -4.49 16.43
N LYS A 416 -7.32 -4.29 15.18
CA LYS A 416 -7.34 -5.34 14.15
C LYS A 416 -6.14 -5.25 13.22
N LYS A 417 -5.75 -6.39 12.64
CA LYS A 417 -4.69 -6.53 11.63
C LYS A 417 -3.39 -5.82 12.02
N VAL A 418 -2.97 -6.02 13.27
CA VAL A 418 -1.68 -5.48 13.73
C VAL A 418 -0.56 -6.24 13.01
N THR A 419 0.25 -5.51 12.26
CA THR A 419 1.40 -6.04 11.53
C THR A 419 2.68 -5.32 11.94
N LYS A 420 3.81 -6.01 11.80
CA LYS A 420 5.16 -5.46 11.98
C LYS A 420 6.03 -5.78 10.76
N GLN A 421 6.73 -4.77 10.24
CA GLN A 421 7.60 -4.84 9.06
C GLN A 421 8.96 -4.25 9.43
N PHE A 422 10.06 -4.94 9.11
CA PHE A 422 11.40 -4.41 9.39
C PHE A 422 11.96 -3.67 8.20
N THR A 423 12.49 -2.48 8.49
CA THR A 423 12.89 -1.48 7.48
C THR A 423 14.42 -1.38 7.32
N GLY A 424 15.19 -2.14 8.09
CA GLY A 424 16.65 -2.03 8.19
C GLY A 424 17.14 -1.26 9.42
N GLU A 425 16.42 -0.22 9.85
CA GLU A 425 16.81 0.63 10.99
C GLU A 425 15.84 0.55 12.19
N GLY A 426 14.74 -0.19 12.02
CA GLY A 426 13.65 -0.27 12.98
C GLY A 426 12.44 -1.01 12.42
N VAL A 427 11.37 -1.04 13.21
CA VAL A 427 10.13 -1.75 12.89
C VAL A 427 8.99 -0.76 12.63
N LEU A 428 8.33 -0.91 11.48
CA LEU A 428 7.09 -0.25 11.13
C LEU A 428 5.91 -1.11 11.62
N VAL A 429 5.09 -0.56 12.50
CA VAL A 429 3.90 -1.22 13.06
C VAL A 429 2.65 -0.58 12.47
N LYS A 430 1.74 -1.38 11.91
CA LYS A 430 0.51 -0.91 11.26
C LYS A 430 -0.71 -1.66 11.81
N TRP A 431 -1.87 -1.02 11.87
CA TRP A 431 -3.14 -1.66 12.25
C TRP A 431 -4.35 -0.90 11.68
N GLU A 432 -5.55 -1.48 11.80
CA GLU A 432 -6.79 -0.81 11.41
C GLU A 432 -7.31 0.14 12.51
N SER A 433 -7.80 1.32 12.10
CA SER A 433 -8.42 2.27 13.03
C SER A 433 -9.64 1.66 13.74
N ASN A 434 -9.73 1.86 15.05
CA ASN A 434 -10.89 1.50 15.85
C ASN A 434 -12.01 2.52 15.54
N LYS A 435 -13.24 2.02 15.41
CA LYS A 435 -14.44 2.79 15.02
C LYS A 435 -15.43 2.99 16.17
N GLU A 436 -15.08 2.55 17.37
CA GLU A 436 -15.85 2.79 18.60
C GLU A 436 -15.89 4.29 18.91
N SER A 437 -17.04 4.81 19.31
CA SER A 437 -17.25 6.25 19.51
C SER A 437 -16.55 6.80 20.76
N ASP A 438 -16.22 5.93 21.70
CA ASP A 438 -15.52 6.20 22.94
C ASP A 438 -14.02 5.88 22.86
N PHE A 439 -13.52 5.43 21.70
CA PHE A 439 -12.09 5.31 21.43
C PHE A 439 -11.36 6.65 21.61
N ASN A 440 -10.18 6.61 22.22
CA ASN A 440 -9.37 7.78 22.51
C ASN A 440 -7.93 7.67 21.98
N SER A 441 -7.24 6.55 22.22
CA SER A 441 -5.85 6.37 21.79
C SER A 441 -5.41 4.91 21.80
N TYR A 442 -4.20 4.65 21.29
CA TYR A 442 -3.52 3.36 21.36
C TYR A 442 -2.32 3.39 22.31
N ASN A 443 -1.97 2.22 22.84
CA ASN A 443 -0.67 1.98 23.45
C ASN A 443 0.05 0.86 22.67
N ILE A 444 1.35 1.04 22.41
CA ILE A 444 2.21 0.00 21.83
C ILE A 444 3.11 -0.55 22.92
N TYR A 445 3.13 -1.87 23.04
CA TYR A 445 3.94 -2.63 23.99
C TYR A 445 4.99 -3.41 23.22
N HIS A 446 6.21 -3.48 23.74
CA HIS A 446 7.29 -4.20 23.05
C HIS A 446 8.33 -4.82 24.01
N ASP A 447 9.21 -5.63 23.42
CA ASP A 447 10.23 -6.48 24.05
C ASP A 447 9.65 -7.70 24.76
N ASN A 448 10.20 -8.14 25.90
CA ASN A 448 9.82 -9.44 26.45
C ASN A 448 8.40 -9.44 26.99
N PHE A 449 7.58 -10.39 26.54
CA PHE A 449 6.25 -10.65 27.09
C PHE A 449 6.31 -11.74 28.18
N ASN A 450 5.92 -11.40 29.42
CA ASN A 450 5.82 -12.37 30.51
C ASN A 450 4.79 -11.93 31.57
N ASN A 451 4.01 -12.87 32.10
CA ASN A 451 2.97 -12.61 33.09
C ASN A 451 1.99 -11.52 32.62
N TYR A 452 1.53 -11.61 31.37
CA TYR A 452 0.65 -10.63 30.73
C TYR A 452 1.17 -9.17 30.78
N ARG A 453 2.48 -9.00 30.68
CA ARG A 453 3.13 -7.69 30.68
C ARG A 453 4.31 -7.66 29.73
N TYR A 454 4.56 -6.49 29.18
CA TYR A 454 5.76 -6.18 28.40
C TYR A 454 6.70 -5.30 29.22
N ASP A 455 7.99 -5.36 28.89
CA ASP A 455 9.02 -4.54 29.52
C ASP A 455 8.83 -3.05 29.21
N ASN A 456 8.39 -2.72 28.00
CA ASN A 456 8.28 -1.34 27.51
C ASN A 456 6.90 -1.02 26.94
N VAL A 457 6.51 0.27 27.03
CA VAL A 457 5.25 0.79 26.50
C VAL A 457 5.39 2.22 25.99
N ILE A 458 4.84 2.48 24.79
CA ILE A 458 4.66 3.80 24.18
C ILE A 458 3.16 4.11 24.23
N LYS A 459 2.77 5.25 24.84
CA LYS A 459 1.37 5.54 25.19
C LYS A 459 0.77 6.71 24.41
N ASN A 460 -0.56 6.78 24.39
CA ASN A 460 -1.36 7.88 23.84
C ASN A 460 -1.11 8.14 22.35
N ILE A 461 -0.99 7.07 21.58
CA ILE A 461 -0.77 7.13 20.14
C ILE A 461 -2.12 7.33 19.42
N THR A 462 -2.16 8.23 18.44
CA THR A 462 -3.36 8.48 17.62
C THR A 462 -3.25 7.96 16.19
N ASP A 463 -2.02 7.83 15.67
CA ASP A 463 -1.78 7.28 14.34
C ASP A 463 -1.92 5.76 14.34
N THR A 464 -2.19 5.17 13.17
CA THR A 464 -2.30 3.72 12.99
C THR A 464 -1.10 3.10 12.29
N ILE A 465 -0.07 3.93 12.02
CA ILE A 465 1.19 3.55 11.40
C ILE A 465 2.30 4.23 12.20
N ILE A 466 3.12 3.46 12.88
CA ILE A 466 4.20 3.97 13.74
C ILE A 466 5.51 3.33 13.38
N TYR A 467 6.55 4.14 13.28
CA TYR A 467 7.91 3.70 13.10
C TYR A 467 8.68 3.71 14.42
N ILE A 468 9.23 2.55 14.82
CA ILE A 468 9.99 2.40 16.06
C ILE A 468 11.44 2.05 15.74
N HIS A 469 12.33 3.03 15.91
CA HIS A 469 13.76 2.90 15.66
C HIS A 469 14.43 1.88 16.60
N GLY A 470 15.38 1.12 16.09
CA GLY A 470 16.25 0.23 16.86
C GLY A 470 15.63 -1.13 17.26
N LEU A 471 14.34 -1.35 17.01
CA LEU A 471 13.72 -2.67 17.18
C LEU A 471 14.02 -3.59 15.98
N THR A 472 13.99 -4.89 16.24
CA THR A 472 14.12 -5.96 15.23
C THR A 472 12.84 -6.79 15.15
N LEU A 473 12.69 -7.66 14.14
CA LEU A 473 11.51 -8.55 14.02
C LEU A 473 11.38 -9.57 15.16
N ASP A 474 12.48 -9.88 15.86
CA ASP A 474 12.49 -10.83 16.98
C ASP A 474 11.83 -10.25 18.24
N CYS A 475 11.61 -8.93 18.29
CA CYS A 475 10.92 -8.26 19.39
C CYS A 475 9.41 -8.59 19.35
N ASP A 476 8.84 -9.05 20.46
CA ASP A 476 7.39 -9.16 20.59
C ASP A 476 6.80 -7.74 20.63
N ILE A 477 5.74 -7.50 19.85
CA ILE A 477 5.06 -6.21 19.79
C ILE A 477 3.56 -6.47 19.89
N ALA A 478 2.86 -5.70 20.71
CA ALA A 478 1.41 -5.72 20.79
C ALA A 478 0.84 -4.30 20.87
N VAL A 479 -0.41 -4.15 20.43
CA VAL A 479 -1.13 -2.88 20.48
C VAL A 479 -2.44 -3.07 21.23
N THR A 480 -2.80 -2.11 22.08
CA THR A 480 -4.11 -2.03 22.74
C THR A 480 -4.84 -0.75 22.32
N GLY A 481 -6.17 -0.79 22.29
CA GLY A 481 -7.03 0.38 22.21
C GLY A 481 -7.42 0.85 23.61
N CYS A 482 -7.51 2.17 23.80
CA CYS A 482 -7.90 2.80 25.06
C CYS A 482 -9.12 3.70 24.83
N ASP A 483 -10.10 3.62 25.73
CA ASP A 483 -11.28 4.50 25.71
C ASP A 483 -11.01 5.86 26.38
N ASN A 484 -12.02 6.74 26.40
CA ASN A 484 -11.94 8.09 26.97
C ASN A 484 -11.86 8.16 28.51
N GLN A 485 -12.14 7.06 29.22
CA GLN A 485 -12.02 6.92 30.67
C GLN A 485 -10.70 6.25 31.09
N TYR A 486 -9.89 5.81 30.11
CA TYR A 486 -8.57 5.25 30.35
C TYR A 486 -7.71 6.14 31.24
N ASN A 487 -7.14 5.53 32.28
CA ASN A 487 -6.19 6.17 33.17
C ASN A 487 -5.21 5.15 33.74
N THR A 488 -4.06 5.63 34.21
CA THR A 488 -2.96 4.78 34.68
C THR A 488 -3.14 4.26 36.11
N LYS A 489 -4.35 4.32 36.70
CA LYS A 489 -4.59 3.92 38.10
C LYS A 489 -4.73 2.40 38.25
N TYR A 490 -5.14 1.70 37.20
CA TYR A 490 -5.29 0.26 37.21
C TYR A 490 -3.90 -0.41 37.06
N TYR A 491 -3.55 -1.27 38.01
CA TYR A 491 -2.19 -1.82 38.10
C TYR A 491 -1.91 -2.94 37.07
N LYS A 492 -2.94 -3.58 36.49
CA LYS A 492 -2.78 -4.77 35.62
C LYS A 492 -3.81 -4.90 34.50
N VAL A 493 -5.10 -4.78 34.83
CA VAL A 493 -6.21 -4.87 33.87
C VAL A 493 -7.04 -3.61 34.04
N SER A 494 -7.04 -2.78 33.00
CA SER A 494 -7.91 -1.60 32.97
C SER A 494 -9.21 -2.00 32.26
N PRO A 495 -10.40 -1.71 32.81
CA PRO A 495 -11.67 -1.89 32.07
C PRO A 495 -11.75 -1.01 30.82
N HIS A 496 -10.85 -0.05 30.71
CA HIS A 496 -10.79 0.99 29.68
C HIS A 496 -9.64 0.79 28.68
N GLU A 497 -8.99 -0.37 28.73
CA GLU A 497 -7.93 -0.78 27.78
C GLU A 497 -8.26 -2.17 27.26
N SER A 498 -8.17 -2.35 25.95
CA SER A 498 -8.46 -3.63 25.31
C SER A 498 -7.44 -4.72 25.69
N ALA A 499 -7.75 -5.97 25.36
CA ALA A 499 -6.74 -7.01 25.29
C ALA A 499 -5.62 -6.66 24.29
N TYR A 500 -4.44 -7.27 24.46
CA TYR A 500 -3.31 -7.14 23.55
C TYR A 500 -3.61 -7.76 22.18
N SER A 501 -3.45 -6.97 21.12
CA SER A 501 -3.41 -7.47 19.74
C SER A 501 -1.96 -7.61 19.31
N ILE A 502 -1.48 -8.85 19.16
CA ILE A 502 -0.07 -9.15 18.87
C ILE A 502 0.23 -8.88 17.40
N ALA A 503 1.33 -8.16 17.14
CA ALA A 503 1.75 -7.82 15.80
C ALA A 503 2.31 -9.03 15.04
N THR A 504 1.74 -9.30 13.88
CA THR A 504 2.21 -10.36 12.97
C THR A 504 3.28 -9.83 12.01
N ALA A 505 4.37 -10.57 11.84
CA ALA A 505 5.44 -10.16 10.93
C ALA A 505 5.00 -10.26 9.46
N LYS A 506 5.26 -9.21 8.68
CA LYS A 506 4.96 -9.13 7.24
C LYS A 506 6.23 -8.77 6.44
N PRO A 507 6.33 -9.15 5.16
CA PRO A 507 7.40 -8.66 4.29
C PRO A 507 7.35 -7.14 4.17
N PHE A 508 8.47 -6.52 3.86
CA PHE A 508 8.59 -5.10 3.58
C PHE A 508 9.22 -4.94 2.19
N ALA A 509 8.51 -4.34 1.25
CA ALA A 509 8.99 -4.09 -0.10
C ALA A 509 9.90 -2.84 -0.15
N GLY A 510 9.61 -1.84 0.69
CA GLY A 510 10.30 -0.55 0.72
C GLY A 510 9.30 0.60 0.90
N PHE A 511 9.80 1.80 1.15
CA PHE A 511 8.95 3.00 1.11
C PHE A 511 8.76 3.48 -0.33
N ASP A 512 7.61 4.10 -0.61
CA ASP A 512 7.37 4.78 -1.88
C ASP A 512 8.48 5.80 -2.18
N ASP A 513 8.87 5.89 -3.45
CA ASP A 513 10.00 6.73 -3.87
C ASP A 513 9.73 7.45 -5.19
N THR A 514 10.51 8.50 -5.48
CA THR A 514 10.46 9.26 -6.74
C THR A 514 11.75 9.10 -7.50
N ILE A 515 11.67 8.66 -8.75
CA ILE A 515 12.83 8.39 -9.60
C ILE A 515 12.83 9.29 -10.83
N CYS A 516 13.98 9.91 -11.08
CA CYS A 516 14.23 10.69 -12.28
C CYS A 516 14.78 9.81 -13.41
N GLU A 517 14.31 10.05 -14.63
CA GLU A 517 14.73 9.36 -15.87
C GLU A 517 16.25 9.28 -16.04
N SER A 518 16.99 10.30 -15.59
CA SER A 518 18.46 10.33 -15.65
C SER A 518 19.16 9.28 -14.78
N ILE A 519 18.49 8.69 -13.79
CA ILE A 519 19.05 7.66 -12.90
C ILE A 519 19.02 6.28 -13.58
N GLY A 520 17.96 5.99 -14.35
CA GLY A 520 17.83 4.78 -15.16
C GLY A 520 17.49 3.47 -14.41
N TYR A 521 17.67 3.40 -13.09
CA TYR A 521 17.28 2.25 -12.26
C TYR A 521 17.11 2.62 -10.77
N ILE A 522 16.51 1.72 -9.98
CA ILE A 522 16.46 1.81 -8.51
C ILE A 522 16.84 0.49 -7.86
N SER A 523 17.64 0.55 -6.80
CA SER A 523 18.00 -0.62 -5.97
C SER A 523 17.05 -0.77 -4.79
N LEU A 524 16.34 -1.89 -4.68
CA LEU A 524 15.36 -2.17 -3.63
C LEU A 524 16.02 -2.61 -2.31
N THR A 525 16.98 -1.83 -1.82
CA THR A 525 17.84 -2.16 -0.67
C THR A 525 17.12 -2.23 0.68
N GLN A 526 15.93 -1.65 0.77
CA GLN A 526 15.11 -1.69 1.99
C GLN A 526 14.29 -2.98 2.10
N ALA A 527 14.17 -3.75 1.01
CA ALA A 527 13.35 -4.94 1.01
C ALA A 527 13.83 -5.96 2.05
N ASN A 528 12.89 -6.46 2.84
CA ASN A 528 13.13 -7.39 3.94
C ASN A 528 11.98 -8.38 4.08
N VAL A 529 12.28 -9.59 4.55
CA VAL A 529 11.27 -10.63 4.78
C VAL A 529 11.44 -11.26 6.16
N PRO A 530 10.35 -11.74 6.78
CA PRO A 530 10.44 -12.54 7.99
C PRO A 530 11.34 -13.77 7.82
N SER A 531 11.87 -14.34 8.90
CA SER A 531 12.80 -15.48 8.85
C SER A 531 12.18 -16.81 8.37
N LEU A 532 10.87 -16.88 8.16
CA LEU A 532 10.11 -18.07 7.78
C LEU A 532 9.46 -17.92 6.39
N PHE A 533 10.22 -18.21 5.33
CA PHE A 533 9.72 -18.23 3.95
C PHE A 533 10.37 -19.36 3.15
N SER A 534 9.72 -19.79 2.06
CA SER A 534 10.27 -20.80 1.14
C SER A 534 10.80 -20.17 -0.15
N LYS A 535 10.04 -19.22 -0.71
CA LYS A 535 10.36 -18.54 -1.96
C LYS A 535 9.88 -17.10 -1.89
N ILE A 536 10.55 -16.24 -2.66
CA ILE A 536 10.12 -14.87 -2.93
C ILE A 536 10.09 -14.63 -4.43
N HIS A 537 9.30 -13.64 -4.86
CA HIS A 537 9.40 -13.09 -6.21
C HIS A 537 8.84 -11.67 -6.27
N TRP A 538 9.33 -10.91 -7.25
CA TRP A 538 8.86 -9.56 -7.56
C TRP A 538 8.02 -9.53 -8.83
N GLU A 539 6.96 -8.74 -8.81
CA GLU A 539 6.16 -8.35 -9.99
C GLU A 539 6.12 -6.82 -10.13
N THR A 540 5.78 -6.35 -11.33
CA THR A 540 5.69 -4.93 -11.69
C THR A 540 4.38 -4.69 -12.44
N SER A 541 3.68 -3.60 -12.14
CA SER A 541 2.54 -3.13 -12.95
C SER A 541 2.98 -2.48 -14.27
N GLY A 542 4.22 -2.01 -14.34
CA GLY A 542 4.86 -1.43 -15.52
C GLY A 542 5.50 -2.46 -16.45
N SER A 543 6.11 -1.95 -17.51
CA SER A 543 6.77 -2.69 -18.60
C SER A 543 8.30 -2.80 -18.46
N GLY A 544 8.88 -2.21 -17.41
CA GLY A 544 10.28 -2.36 -17.02
C GLY A 544 10.66 -3.77 -16.54
N THR A 545 11.93 -3.97 -16.21
CA THR A 545 12.46 -5.29 -15.82
C THR A 545 13.29 -5.25 -14.53
N PHE A 546 13.27 -6.34 -13.78
CA PHE A 546 14.18 -6.55 -12.64
C PHE A 546 15.50 -7.18 -13.08
N SER A 547 16.61 -6.88 -12.38
CA SER A 547 17.89 -7.58 -12.59
C SER A 547 17.80 -9.07 -12.29
N ASP A 548 17.10 -9.43 -11.22
CA ASP A 548 16.68 -10.78 -10.85
C ASP A 548 15.40 -10.70 -10.02
N SER A 549 14.25 -11.06 -10.59
CA SER A 549 12.97 -10.99 -9.88
C SER A 549 12.85 -11.96 -8.70
N LEU A 550 13.80 -12.88 -8.50
CA LEU A 550 13.85 -13.81 -7.37
C LEU A 550 14.82 -13.36 -6.26
N ALA A 551 15.59 -12.29 -6.48
CA ALA A 551 16.44 -11.71 -5.44
C ALA A 551 15.59 -10.88 -4.47
N LEU A 552 16.00 -10.83 -3.19
CA LEU A 552 15.29 -10.03 -2.17
C LEU A 552 15.41 -8.53 -2.47
N GLN A 553 16.60 -8.10 -2.90
CA GLN A 553 16.93 -6.70 -3.14
C GLN A 553 17.44 -6.53 -4.59
N PRO A 554 16.57 -6.67 -5.61
CA PRO A 554 16.97 -6.49 -6.99
C PRO A 554 17.09 -5.02 -7.37
N ASP A 555 17.63 -4.77 -8.56
CA ASP A 555 17.53 -3.49 -9.23
C ASP A 555 16.34 -3.53 -10.19
N TYR A 556 15.50 -2.49 -10.19
CA TYR A 556 14.43 -2.31 -11.17
C TYR A 556 14.81 -1.26 -12.21
N PHE A 557 14.62 -1.59 -13.50
CA PHE A 557 14.91 -0.75 -14.65
C PHE A 557 13.59 -0.34 -15.32
N PRO A 558 13.06 0.87 -15.06
CA PRO A 558 11.85 1.36 -15.71
C PRO A 558 12.03 1.53 -17.23
N SER A 559 10.97 1.31 -18.00
CA SER A 559 10.95 1.54 -19.45
C SER A 559 10.52 2.97 -19.80
N GLU A 560 10.63 3.37 -21.08
CA GLU A 560 10.11 4.66 -21.56
C GLU A 560 8.59 4.79 -21.41
N GLU A 561 7.85 3.68 -21.59
CA GLU A 561 6.39 3.65 -21.39
C GLU A 561 6.03 3.86 -19.91
N ASP A 562 6.86 3.38 -18.98
CA ASP A 562 6.65 3.58 -17.55
C ASP A 562 6.82 5.08 -17.19
N PHE A 563 7.81 5.77 -17.77
CA PHE A 563 7.96 7.22 -17.61
C PHE A 563 6.83 8.04 -18.27
N LEU A 564 6.17 7.50 -19.31
CA LEU A 564 4.98 8.14 -19.90
C LEU A 564 3.75 7.97 -19.00
N ASN A 565 3.60 6.81 -18.36
CA ASN A 565 2.52 6.54 -17.41
C ASN A 565 2.72 7.28 -16.07
N GLY A 566 3.98 7.55 -15.69
CA GLY A 566 4.35 8.43 -14.58
C GLY A 566 4.40 7.77 -13.20
N GLU A 567 3.93 6.54 -13.08
CA GLU A 567 4.08 5.72 -11.87
C GLU A 567 4.12 4.23 -12.19
N VAL A 568 4.74 3.45 -11.31
CA VAL A 568 4.76 1.98 -11.34
C VAL A 568 4.68 1.43 -9.92
N THR A 569 3.95 0.33 -9.74
CA THR A 569 3.87 -0.41 -8.49
C THR A 569 4.70 -1.68 -8.63
N LEU A 570 5.61 -1.91 -7.68
CA LEU A 570 6.38 -3.16 -7.58
C LEU A 570 5.88 -3.93 -6.37
N THR A 571 5.56 -5.21 -6.55
CA THR A 571 4.98 -6.07 -5.52
C THR A 571 5.97 -7.18 -5.17
N LEU A 572 6.34 -7.27 -3.88
CA LEU A 572 7.12 -8.37 -3.33
C LEU A 572 6.16 -9.43 -2.80
N PHE A 573 6.19 -10.62 -3.39
CA PHE A 573 5.48 -11.80 -2.92
C PHE A 573 6.40 -12.72 -2.13
N VAL A 574 5.88 -13.28 -1.04
CA VAL A 574 6.58 -14.22 -0.17
C VAL A 574 5.71 -15.45 0.05
N ASP A 575 6.19 -16.57 -0.50
CA ASP A 575 5.58 -17.88 -0.31
C ASP A 575 6.06 -18.42 1.04
N LYS A 576 5.10 -18.72 1.91
CA LYS A 576 5.40 -19.33 3.21
C LYS A 576 5.88 -20.78 3.04
N ALA A 577 6.61 -21.30 4.03
CA ALA A 577 7.00 -22.71 4.02
C ALA A 577 5.77 -23.63 4.09
N GLU A 578 5.80 -24.81 3.47
CA GLU A 578 4.67 -25.75 3.49
C GLU A 578 4.14 -25.94 4.93
N ASN A 579 2.83 -25.73 5.12
CA ASN A 579 2.09 -25.74 6.40
C ASN A 579 2.12 -24.44 7.26
N SER A 580 2.59 -23.29 6.76
CA SER A 580 2.65 -22.03 7.56
C SER A 580 1.69 -20.90 7.16
N GLY A 581 0.73 -21.14 6.26
CA GLY A 581 -0.39 -20.22 5.97
C GLY A 581 -0.45 -19.78 4.50
N SER A 582 -1.20 -18.70 4.23
CA SER A 582 -1.30 -18.08 2.91
C SER A 582 -0.07 -17.24 2.59
N ASP A 583 0.19 -17.10 1.30
CA ASP A 583 1.22 -16.20 0.74
C ASP A 583 0.98 -14.77 1.20
N GLU A 584 2.07 -14.03 1.37
CA GLU A 584 2.06 -12.65 1.84
C GLU A 584 2.68 -11.75 0.79
N SER A 585 2.28 -10.48 0.77
CA SER A 585 2.90 -9.48 -0.08
C SER A 585 3.00 -8.12 0.57
N ASP A 586 3.87 -7.30 0.01
CA ASP A 586 3.97 -5.86 0.26
C ASP A 586 4.32 -5.14 -1.04
N GLU A 587 4.00 -3.86 -1.13
CA GLU A 587 4.12 -3.07 -2.35
C GLU A 587 4.92 -1.79 -2.12
N ILE A 588 5.61 -1.35 -3.16
CA ILE A 588 6.25 -0.04 -3.27
C ILE A 588 5.74 0.66 -4.52
N THR A 589 5.35 1.93 -4.39
CA THR A 589 4.99 2.79 -5.52
C THR A 589 6.17 3.69 -5.88
N LEU A 590 6.55 3.66 -7.15
CA LEU A 590 7.60 4.52 -7.71
C LEU A 590 6.96 5.59 -8.59
N TYR A 591 7.17 6.85 -8.24
CA TYR A 591 6.75 8.00 -9.04
C TYR A 591 7.85 8.37 -10.04
N LEU A 592 7.62 8.08 -11.31
CA LEU A 592 8.61 8.21 -12.38
C LEU A 592 8.49 9.58 -13.05
N LYS A 593 9.62 10.28 -13.17
CA LYS A 593 9.65 11.68 -13.60
C LYS A 593 10.67 11.89 -14.70
N LYS A 594 10.20 12.48 -15.82
CA LYS A 594 11.06 12.82 -16.96
C LYS A 594 11.94 14.03 -16.67
N THR A 595 13.06 14.10 -17.36
CA THR A 595 13.93 15.28 -17.33
C THR A 595 13.25 16.46 -18.02
N PRO A 596 13.39 17.70 -17.50
CA PRO A 596 12.76 18.86 -18.10
C PRO A 596 13.44 19.15 -19.45
N MET A 597 12.66 19.58 -20.44
CA MET A 597 13.13 19.83 -21.80
C MET A 597 12.66 21.19 -22.25
N VAL A 598 13.53 21.98 -22.88
CA VAL A 598 13.17 23.25 -23.50
C VAL A 598 13.91 23.45 -24.81
N TYR A 599 13.21 23.98 -25.81
CA TYR A 599 13.77 24.45 -27.07
C TYR A 599 13.28 25.85 -27.42
N VAL A 600 14.19 26.68 -27.91
CA VAL A 600 13.89 28.00 -28.46
C VAL A 600 14.63 28.17 -29.79
N SER A 601 14.03 28.87 -30.76
CA SER A 601 14.66 29.09 -32.05
C SER A 601 15.93 29.96 -31.95
N GLU A 602 17.03 29.57 -32.59
CA GLU A 602 18.34 30.23 -32.43
C GLU A 602 18.49 31.57 -33.18
N ASN A 603 17.66 31.84 -34.20
CA ASN A 603 17.78 33.04 -35.06
C ASN A 603 16.42 33.66 -35.40
N ASN A 604 16.02 34.64 -34.61
CA ASN A 604 14.79 35.39 -34.74
C ASN A 604 15.06 36.84 -35.17
N PHE A 605 13.99 37.53 -35.53
CA PHE A 605 14.04 38.91 -35.95
C PHE A 605 12.89 39.67 -35.31
N SER A 606 13.16 40.91 -34.91
CA SER A 606 12.13 41.81 -34.39
C SER A 606 12.21 43.17 -35.09
N LEU A 607 11.11 43.91 -35.01
CA LEU A 607 11.02 45.26 -35.53
C LEU A 607 11.85 46.22 -34.68
N TYR A 608 12.68 47.01 -35.34
CA TYR A 608 13.38 48.10 -34.70
C TYR A 608 12.38 49.16 -34.20
N GLY A 609 12.46 49.52 -32.92
CA GLY A 609 11.55 50.43 -32.23
C GLY A 609 10.36 49.78 -31.49
N GLU A 610 10.14 48.47 -31.62
CA GLU A 610 9.06 47.73 -30.94
C GLU A 610 9.65 46.69 -29.97
N PRO A 611 8.98 46.33 -28.85
CA PRO A 611 9.46 45.26 -27.97
C PRO A 611 9.50 43.89 -28.68
N VAL A 612 10.36 42.99 -28.21
CA VAL A 612 10.54 41.65 -28.78
C VAL A 612 9.49 40.70 -28.19
N MET A 613 8.65 40.14 -29.06
CA MET A 613 7.68 39.11 -28.69
C MET A 613 8.31 37.72 -28.84
N ILE A 614 8.40 36.96 -27.73
CA ILE A 614 8.99 35.62 -27.74
C ILE A 614 7.87 34.57 -27.79
N SER A 615 7.60 34.03 -28.98
CA SER A 615 6.49 33.07 -29.20
C SER A 615 6.95 31.66 -29.61
N ASN A 616 8.21 31.47 -30.00
CA ASN A 616 8.71 30.20 -30.55
C ASN A 616 9.50 29.40 -29.51
N VAL A 617 8.85 29.11 -28.38
CA VAL A 617 9.45 28.40 -27.25
C VAL A 617 8.59 27.17 -26.95
N TYR A 618 9.22 26.01 -26.90
CA TYR A 618 8.59 24.75 -26.57
C TYR A 618 9.23 24.17 -25.32
N SER A 619 8.44 23.73 -24.35
CA SER A 619 8.95 23.14 -23.11
C SER A 619 8.05 22.01 -22.62
N LEU A 620 8.65 20.95 -22.09
CA LEU A 620 7.98 19.83 -21.44
C LEU A 620 8.62 19.49 -20.08
N TYR A 621 7.81 18.91 -19.19
CA TYR A 621 8.22 18.32 -17.91
C TYR A 621 8.95 19.26 -16.95
N GLN A 622 8.76 20.57 -17.11
CA GLN A 622 9.27 21.59 -16.20
C GLN A 622 8.26 21.97 -15.11
N ASP A 623 8.76 22.23 -13.90
CA ASP A 623 8.01 22.79 -12.78
C ASP A 623 8.10 24.33 -12.79
N SER A 624 9.23 24.88 -13.26
CA SER A 624 9.43 26.33 -13.34
C SER A 624 10.33 26.73 -14.51
N ILE A 625 10.25 28.02 -14.87
CA ILE A 625 10.94 28.65 -15.99
C ILE A 625 11.61 29.92 -15.49
N GLU A 626 12.77 30.25 -16.06
CA GLU A 626 13.48 31.51 -15.82
C GLU A 626 14.18 31.97 -17.10
N TRP A 627 13.99 33.23 -17.47
CA TRP A 627 14.68 33.87 -18.57
C TRP A 627 15.86 34.72 -18.10
N GLU A 628 16.97 34.61 -18.83
CA GLU A 628 18.18 35.41 -18.68
C GLU A 628 18.41 36.21 -19.97
N THR A 629 18.80 37.49 -19.84
CA THR A 629 19.22 38.32 -20.98
C THR A 629 20.71 38.62 -20.87
N PHE A 630 21.40 38.60 -22.02
CA PHE A 630 22.78 39.08 -22.15
C PHE A 630 22.85 40.53 -22.64
N GLY A 631 21.70 41.15 -22.90
CA GLY A 631 21.53 42.55 -23.27
C GLY A 631 21.38 43.49 -22.08
N ASP A 632 21.00 44.74 -22.35
CA ASP A 632 20.72 45.78 -21.34
C ASP A 632 19.23 46.05 -21.12
N GLY A 633 18.36 45.22 -21.71
CA GLY A 633 16.91 45.27 -21.56
C GLY A 633 16.37 44.46 -20.38
N TYR A 634 15.04 44.28 -20.34
CA TYR A 634 14.33 43.51 -19.33
C TYR A 634 13.11 42.76 -19.91
N PHE A 635 12.71 41.66 -19.27
CA PHE A 635 11.48 40.93 -19.58
C PHE A 635 10.30 41.50 -18.78
N ASP A 636 9.08 41.44 -19.33
CA ASP A 636 7.85 41.74 -18.58
C ASP A 636 7.66 40.79 -17.39
N ASP A 637 8.01 39.52 -17.58
CA ASP A 637 8.01 38.48 -16.55
C ASP A 637 8.97 37.35 -16.96
N ILE A 638 10.04 37.16 -16.19
CA ILE A 638 11.05 36.14 -16.47
C ILE A 638 10.56 34.70 -16.26
N HIS A 639 9.38 34.49 -15.66
CA HIS A 639 8.83 33.16 -15.37
C HIS A 639 7.77 32.70 -16.37
N LYS A 640 7.46 33.50 -17.41
CA LYS A 640 6.53 33.11 -18.48
C LYS A 640 7.24 32.31 -19.57
N LEU A 641 6.55 31.32 -20.13
CA LEU A 641 7.02 30.60 -21.32
C LEU A 641 7.15 31.53 -22.54
N HIS A 642 6.28 32.53 -22.64
CA HIS A 642 6.23 33.51 -23.73
C HIS A 642 6.27 34.95 -23.19
N PRO A 643 7.44 35.44 -22.73
CA PRO A 643 7.57 36.80 -22.23
C PRO A 643 7.74 37.82 -23.37
N VAL A 644 7.61 39.09 -23.02
CA VAL A 644 7.92 40.25 -23.86
C VAL A 644 9.22 40.86 -23.38
N TYR A 645 10.20 41.00 -24.27
CA TYR A 645 11.51 41.60 -23.95
C TYR A 645 11.59 43.05 -24.44
N TYR A 646 11.83 43.97 -23.50
CA TYR A 646 12.04 45.40 -23.74
C TYR A 646 13.53 45.70 -23.76
N TYR A 647 14.10 45.84 -24.95
CA TYR A 647 15.54 46.04 -25.14
C TYR A 647 16.02 47.47 -24.84
N GLY A 648 17.28 47.60 -24.44
CA GLY A 648 17.91 48.88 -24.09
C GLY A 648 18.68 49.57 -25.23
N GLU A 649 19.49 50.56 -24.87
CA GLU A 649 20.28 51.35 -25.83
C GLU A 649 21.42 50.52 -26.45
N HIS A 650 22.00 49.60 -25.69
CA HIS A 650 23.08 48.74 -26.18
C HIS A 650 22.55 47.72 -27.19
N ASP A 651 21.43 47.08 -26.87
CA ASP A 651 20.73 46.16 -27.76
C ASP A 651 20.32 46.84 -29.08
N SER A 652 19.78 48.07 -29.01
CA SER A 652 19.38 48.84 -30.20
C SER A 652 20.58 49.29 -31.04
N THR A 653 21.70 49.66 -30.40
CA THR A 653 22.94 50.02 -31.11
C THR A 653 23.55 48.83 -31.84
N ASN A 654 23.57 47.66 -31.20
CA ASN A 654 24.12 46.43 -31.77
C ASN A 654 23.17 45.77 -32.78
N LYS A 655 21.88 46.16 -32.77
CA LYS A 655 20.79 45.52 -33.52
C LYS A 655 20.71 44.00 -33.28
N LYS A 656 21.20 43.54 -32.13
CA LYS A 656 21.27 42.13 -31.75
C LYS A 656 20.97 41.98 -30.26
N ILE A 657 20.15 40.99 -29.94
CA ILE A 657 19.75 40.62 -28.58
C ILE A 657 19.99 39.12 -28.43
N THR A 658 20.61 38.70 -27.33
CA THR A 658 20.81 37.28 -26.98
C THR A 658 20.17 37.02 -25.62
N MET A 659 19.41 35.93 -25.51
CA MET A 659 18.66 35.55 -24.32
C MET A 659 18.77 34.03 -24.10
N ALA A 660 18.72 33.57 -22.86
CA ALA A 660 18.64 32.15 -22.51
C ALA A 660 17.37 31.86 -21.71
N ILE A 661 16.79 30.69 -21.95
CA ILE A 661 15.71 30.14 -21.14
C ILE A 661 16.27 28.98 -20.31
N HIS A 662 15.87 28.94 -19.04
CA HIS A 662 16.19 27.88 -18.11
C HIS A 662 14.90 27.26 -17.61
N VAL A 663 14.82 25.93 -17.66
CA VAL A 663 13.68 25.19 -17.14
C VAL A 663 14.15 24.25 -16.07
N TYR A 664 13.43 24.19 -14.96
CA TYR A 664 13.79 23.41 -13.78
C TYR A 664 12.69 22.41 -13.47
N SER A 665 13.10 21.26 -12.98
CA SER A 665 12.24 20.34 -12.24
C SER A 665 13.03 19.72 -11.10
N GLN A 666 12.37 18.91 -10.27
CA GLN A 666 13.08 18.09 -9.28
C GLN A 666 14.12 17.14 -9.89
N CYS A 667 14.05 16.86 -11.19
CA CYS A 667 14.99 16.02 -11.93
C CYS A 667 16.13 16.78 -12.60
N GLY A 668 16.26 18.08 -12.37
CA GLY A 668 17.39 18.88 -12.83
C GLY A 668 16.96 20.09 -13.64
N ARG A 669 17.85 20.54 -14.54
CA ARG A 669 17.67 21.75 -15.35
C ARG A 669 18.06 21.49 -16.80
N HIS A 670 17.27 22.01 -17.73
CA HIS A 670 17.64 22.15 -19.13
C HIS A 670 17.67 23.63 -19.51
N SER A 671 18.46 23.99 -20.52
CA SER A 671 18.60 25.38 -20.94
C SER A 671 18.84 25.48 -22.43
N ASP A 672 18.33 26.54 -23.03
CA ASP A 672 18.51 26.83 -24.46
C ASP A 672 18.64 28.35 -24.69
N THR A 673 19.21 28.76 -25.82
CA THR A 673 19.57 30.16 -26.13
C THR A 673 18.95 30.63 -27.44
N THR A 674 18.51 31.87 -27.49
CA THR A 674 17.94 32.51 -28.68
C THR A 674 18.58 33.85 -29.00
N ASN A 675 18.71 34.16 -30.29
CA ASN A 675 19.18 35.45 -30.77
C ASN A 675 18.09 36.18 -31.58
N TYR A 676 17.95 37.49 -31.39
CA TYR A 676 17.08 38.35 -32.18
C TYR A 676 17.88 39.45 -32.89
N THR A 677 17.65 39.63 -34.19
CA THR A 677 18.21 40.77 -34.96
C THR A 677 17.13 41.82 -35.21
N LEU A 678 17.43 43.09 -34.91
CA LEU A 678 16.49 44.21 -35.10
C LEU A 678 16.54 44.75 -36.54
N ILE A 679 15.41 44.72 -37.24
CA ILE A 679 15.29 45.16 -38.64
C ILE A 679 14.30 46.33 -38.75
N ASN A 680 14.61 47.29 -39.63
CA ASN A 680 13.68 48.36 -40.01
C ASN A 680 12.44 47.81 -40.73
N ALA A 681 11.38 48.61 -40.79
CA ALA A 681 10.19 48.25 -41.54
C ALA A 681 9.58 49.41 -42.31
N TYR A 682 8.90 49.06 -43.41
CA TYR A 682 8.31 49.96 -44.37
C TYR A 682 6.93 49.47 -44.81
N ASN A 683 6.11 50.36 -45.37
CA ASN A 683 4.80 50.01 -45.89
C ASN A 683 4.89 49.57 -47.36
N LEU A 684 4.08 48.59 -47.75
CA LEU A 684 3.90 48.17 -49.13
C LEU A 684 2.40 48.17 -49.47
N GLU A 685 2.01 49.00 -50.43
CA GLU A 685 0.62 49.21 -50.83
C GLU A 685 0.42 48.99 -52.33
N GLY A 686 -0.77 48.51 -52.71
CA GLY A 686 -1.09 48.23 -54.10
C GLY A 686 -2.57 47.91 -54.32
N THR A 687 -2.92 47.50 -55.54
CA THR A 687 -4.28 47.05 -55.85
C THR A 687 -4.32 45.70 -56.57
N VAL A 688 -5.39 44.94 -56.37
CA VAL A 688 -5.70 43.70 -57.10
C VAL A 688 -6.92 43.93 -57.98
N SER A 689 -6.82 43.53 -59.26
CA SER A 689 -7.93 43.63 -60.22
C SER A 689 -8.06 42.39 -61.10
N TYR A 690 -9.25 42.22 -61.67
CA TYR A 690 -9.56 41.21 -62.68
C TYR A 690 -10.39 41.82 -63.81
N LYS A 691 -9.88 41.77 -65.05
CA LYS A 691 -10.50 42.33 -66.26
C LYS A 691 -10.99 43.77 -66.05
N ASN A 692 -10.14 44.61 -65.45
CA ASN A 692 -10.41 46.00 -65.07
C ASN A 692 -11.50 46.21 -64.00
N THR A 693 -11.93 45.14 -63.31
CA THR A 693 -12.78 45.23 -62.11
C THR A 693 -11.90 45.05 -60.88
N LYS A 694 -12.11 45.85 -59.82
CA LYS A 694 -11.36 45.69 -58.57
C LYS A 694 -11.81 44.42 -57.83
N SER A 695 -10.85 43.68 -57.29
CA SER A 695 -11.10 42.42 -56.59
C SER A 695 -11.28 42.71 -55.09
N GLU A 696 -12.46 42.48 -54.53
CA GLU A 696 -12.74 42.69 -53.10
C GLU A 696 -12.47 41.41 -52.30
N ASN A 697 -11.70 41.52 -51.22
CA ASN A 697 -11.37 40.40 -50.32
C ASN A 697 -10.39 39.37 -50.90
N ALA A 698 -9.76 39.65 -52.05
CA ALA A 698 -8.63 38.86 -52.52
C ALA A 698 -7.48 38.92 -51.50
N LEU A 699 -6.95 37.76 -51.12
CA LEU A 699 -5.82 37.64 -50.22
C LEU A 699 -4.52 37.96 -50.96
N VAL A 700 -3.68 38.80 -50.38
CA VAL A 700 -2.34 39.07 -50.86
C VAL A 700 -1.34 38.53 -49.84
N ILE A 701 -0.42 37.69 -50.30
CA ILE A 701 0.70 37.17 -49.52
C ILE A 701 1.96 37.90 -49.95
N ALA A 702 2.67 38.51 -49.00
CA ALA A 702 4.01 39.06 -49.21
C ALA A 702 5.05 38.11 -48.59
N ALA A 703 5.82 37.42 -49.42
CA ALA A 703 6.85 36.49 -48.98
C ALA A 703 8.25 37.11 -49.09
N ASN A 704 8.88 37.38 -47.95
CA ASN A 704 10.23 37.93 -47.87
C ASN A 704 11.26 36.87 -48.27
N ILE A 705 12.19 37.20 -49.18
CA ILE A 705 13.22 36.32 -49.72
C ILE A 705 14.61 36.84 -49.40
N THR A 706 15.41 35.97 -48.80
CA THR A 706 16.83 36.16 -48.52
C THR A 706 17.59 34.94 -49.04
N ASN A 707 18.68 35.14 -49.78
CA ASN A 707 19.51 34.06 -50.35
C ASN A 707 18.76 32.97 -51.14
N GLY A 708 17.60 33.31 -51.73
CA GLY A 708 16.82 32.37 -52.54
C GLY A 708 15.80 31.53 -51.76
N ALA A 709 15.74 31.66 -50.43
CA ALA A 709 14.72 31.03 -49.59
C ALA A 709 13.74 32.09 -49.05
N ILE A 710 12.48 31.69 -48.83
CA ILE A 710 11.51 32.54 -48.14
C ILE A 710 11.85 32.52 -46.64
N GLU A 711 12.04 33.68 -46.04
CA GLU A 711 12.31 33.78 -44.60
C GLU A 711 11.03 34.03 -43.80
N ARG A 712 10.12 34.86 -44.34
CA ARG A 712 8.88 35.29 -43.66
C ARG A 712 7.76 35.44 -44.68
N MET A 713 6.53 35.19 -44.26
CA MET A 713 5.34 35.49 -45.04
C MET A 713 4.41 36.37 -44.23
N TYR A 714 3.83 37.34 -44.91
CA TYR A 714 2.82 38.24 -44.38
C TYR A 714 1.58 38.09 -45.26
N LYS A 715 0.40 38.32 -44.70
CA LYS A 715 -0.85 38.34 -45.46
C LYS A 715 -1.69 39.56 -45.13
N THR A 716 -2.45 40.04 -46.11
CA THR A 716 -3.53 41.03 -45.95
C THR A 716 -4.59 40.73 -47.00
N SER A 717 -5.82 41.16 -46.77
CA SER A 717 -6.88 41.11 -47.78
C SER A 717 -7.04 42.49 -48.44
N THR A 718 -7.62 42.48 -49.63
CA THR A 718 -8.00 43.69 -50.34
C THR A 718 -9.35 44.23 -49.86
N ASP A 719 -9.51 45.55 -49.84
CA ASP A 719 -10.76 46.22 -49.52
C ASP A 719 -11.74 46.28 -50.72
N GLY A 720 -12.88 46.97 -50.56
CA GLY A 720 -13.90 47.15 -51.59
C GLY A 720 -13.42 47.85 -52.88
N GLU A 721 -12.27 48.52 -52.85
CA GLU A 721 -11.64 49.14 -54.02
C GLU A 721 -10.47 48.30 -54.56
N GLY A 722 -10.31 47.08 -54.05
CA GLY A 722 -9.23 46.17 -54.38
C GLY A 722 -7.88 46.60 -53.83
N LYS A 723 -7.83 47.52 -52.87
CA LYS A 723 -6.56 48.02 -52.30
C LYS A 723 -6.07 47.08 -51.19
N PHE A 724 -4.78 46.74 -51.20
CA PHE A 724 -4.12 46.05 -50.11
C PHE A 724 -3.01 46.91 -49.50
N ILE A 725 -2.79 46.76 -48.19
CA ILE A 725 -1.77 47.49 -47.44
C ILE A 725 -1.07 46.51 -46.50
N PHE A 726 0.24 46.31 -46.69
CA PHE A 726 1.08 45.74 -45.65
C PHE A 726 1.74 46.88 -44.87
N ASN A 727 1.38 47.00 -43.59
CA ASN A 727 2.00 47.95 -42.67
C ASN A 727 3.23 47.31 -42.03
N LYS A 728 4.35 48.04 -41.98
CA LYS A 728 5.58 47.62 -41.28
C LYS A 728 6.13 46.25 -41.75
N LEU A 729 6.24 46.02 -43.06
CA LEU A 729 7.04 44.92 -43.60
C LEU A 729 8.53 45.15 -43.34
N HIS A 730 9.24 44.13 -42.89
CA HIS A 730 10.68 44.21 -42.68
C HIS A 730 11.42 44.57 -43.97
N GLU A 731 12.49 45.35 -43.87
CA GLU A 731 13.38 45.63 -45.00
C GLU A 731 13.85 44.32 -45.68
N GLY A 732 13.74 44.23 -47.01
CA GLY A 732 14.15 43.03 -47.77
C GLY A 732 13.49 42.88 -49.13
N ASN A 733 13.65 41.72 -49.77
CA ASN A 733 13.02 41.44 -51.08
C ASN A 733 11.73 40.65 -50.87
N TYR A 734 10.67 40.93 -51.64
CA TYR A 734 9.37 40.29 -51.49
C TYR A 734 8.85 39.72 -52.80
N LEU A 735 8.23 38.54 -52.74
CA LEU A 735 7.26 38.09 -53.75
C LEU A 735 5.86 38.46 -53.27
N LEU A 736 5.02 38.95 -54.17
CA LEU A 736 3.60 39.12 -53.89
C LEU A 736 2.79 38.07 -54.64
N TYR A 737 1.88 37.41 -53.94
CA TYR A 737 0.98 36.40 -54.47
C TYR A 737 -0.46 36.78 -54.12
N ALA A 738 -1.27 37.08 -55.14
CA ALA A 738 -2.68 37.41 -54.97
C ALA A 738 -3.54 36.18 -55.25
N ILE A 739 -4.47 35.89 -54.36
CA ILE A 739 -5.35 34.73 -54.37
C ILE A 739 -6.77 35.26 -54.21
N PRO A 740 -7.64 35.15 -55.22
CA PRO A 740 -9.03 35.53 -55.07
C PRO A 740 -9.79 34.52 -54.17
N ASP A 741 -10.93 34.94 -53.65
CA ASP A 741 -11.85 34.03 -52.95
C ASP A 741 -12.48 33.03 -53.94
N THR A 742 -12.55 31.74 -53.56
CA THR A 742 -13.20 30.66 -54.32
C THR A 742 -14.74 30.71 -54.34
N ILE A 743 -15.39 31.48 -53.47
CA ILE A 743 -16.86 31.53 -53.34
C ILE A 743 -17.48 32.73 -54.08
N ASN A 744 -16.83 33.90 -54.06
CA ASN A 744 -17.45 35.17 -54.45
C ASN A 744 -16.70 36.00 -55.50
N GLU A 745 -15.47 35.66 -55.88
CA GLU A 745 -14.65 36.47 -56.79
C GLU A 745 -14.35 35.83 -58.14
N GLN A 746 -14.05 36.67 -59.14
CA GLN A 746 -13.66 36.24 -60.48
C GLN A 746 -12.14 36.31 -60.65
N GLY A 747 -11.56 35.26 -61.23
CA GLY A 747 -10.12 35.20 -61.51
C GLY A 747 -9.48 33.96 -60.90
N ALA A 748 -8.16 33.86 -60.98
CA ALA A 748 -7.38 32.79 -60.39
C ALA A 748 -6.05 33.32 -59.83
N PRO A 749 -5.42 32.60 -58.88
CA PRO A 749 -4.23 33.06 -58.19
C PRO A 749 -3.07 33.40 -59.12
N VAL A 750 -2.30 34.44 -58.78
CA VAL A 750 -1.18 34.93 -59.59
C VAL A 750 -0.15 35.66 -58.74
N TYR A 751 1.12 35.53 -59.10
CA TYR A 751 2.20 36.34 -58.56
C TYR A 751 2.36 37.65 -59.33
N TYR A 752 2.88 38.66 -58.66
CA TYR A 752 3.14 39.98 -59.23
C TYR A 752 3.81 39.92 -60.61
N ALA A 753 3.33 40.77 -61.52
CA ALA A 753 3.68 40.80 -62.94
C ALA A 753 3.38 39.48 -63.68
N ALA A 754 2.17 38.94 -63.42
CA ALA A 754 1.53 37.85 -64.16
C ALA A 754 2.36 36.55 -64.22
N LYS A 755 2.94 36.15 -63.09
CA LYS A 755 3.68 34.88 -62.96
C LYS A 755 2.80 33.85 -62.26
N ASN A 756 2.81 32.60 -62.74
CA ASN A 756 1.90 31.55 -62.25
C ASN A 756 2.60 30.51 -61.35
N SER A 757 3.85 30.77 -60.95
CA SER A 757 4.58 29.91 -60.02
C SER A 757 5.60 30.73 -59.25
N TRP A 758 5.74 30.42 -57.96
CA TRP A 758 6.66 31.14 -57.06
C TRP A 758 8.12 31.05 -57.53
N LYS A 759 8.53 29.94 -58.15
CA LYS A 759 9.89 29.72 -58.67
C LYS A 759 10.31 30.77 -59.71
N TYR A 760 9.34 31.33 -60.44
CA TYR A 760 9.56 32.31 -61.50
C TYR A 760 8.97 33.69 -61.19
N ALA A 761 8.54 33.91 -59.94
CA ALA A 761 7.94 35.17 -59.52
C ALA A 761 8.97 36.31 -59.45
N ASN A 762 8.50 37.53 -59.74
CA ASN A 762 9.34 38.73 -59.67
C ASN A 762 9.48 39.20 -58.22
N LYS A 763 10.67 39.72 -57.89
CA LYS A 763 10.99 40.25 -56.57
C LYS A 763 10.81 41.76 -56.53
N ILE A 764 10.17 42.26 -55.48
CA ILE A 764 10.07 43.68 -55.15
C ILE A 764 11.04 43.95 -54.01
N LYS A 765 12.03 44.84 -54.22
CA LYS A 765 12.95 45.24 -53.16
C LYS A 765 12.32 46.34 -52.32
N LEU A 766 12.13 46.10 -51.02
CA LEU A 766 11.57 47.02 -50.03
C LEU A 766 12.68 47.59 -49.14
N ASP A 767 13.19 48.77 -49.49
CA ASP A 767 14.15 49.57 -48.73
C ASP A 767 13.60 50.97 -48.34
N GLY A 768 12.28 51.15 -48.49
CA GLY A 768 11.49 52.33 -48.21
C GLY A 768 10.00 52.01 -48.41
N ASN A 769 9.09 52.95 -48.12
CA ASN A 769 7.67 52.75 -48.40
C ASN A 769 7.43 52.65 -49.92
N ILE A 770 6.69 51.64 -50.36
CA ILE A 770 6.33 51.41 -51.76
C ILE A 770 4.81 51.51 -51.90
N TYR A 771 4.36 52.25 -52.91
CA TYR A 771 2.96 52.45 -53.25
C TYR A 771 2.70 52.00 -54.70
N ASP A 772 1.43 51.87 -55.08
CA ASP A 772 0.96 51.61 -56.45
C ASP A 772 1.43 50.27 -57.07
N VAL A 773 1.50 49.20 -56.27
CA VAL A 773 1.80 47.84 -56.78
C VAL A 773 0.52 47.17 -57.30
N ASP A 774 0.31 47.21 -58.61
CA ASP A 774 -0.87 46.59 -59.23
C ASP A 774 -0.66 45.10 -59.59
N ILE A 775 -1.61 44.26 -59.20
CA ILE A 775 -1.66 42.82 -59.51
C ILE A 775 -2.96 42.52 -60.28
N GLU A 776 -2.83 42.07 -61.52
CA GLU A 776 -3.97 41.63 -62.33
C GLU A 776 -4.12 40.10 -62.24
N LEU A 777 -5.23 39.62 -61.68
CA LEU A 777 -5.56 38.21 -61.49
C LEU A 777 -5.61 37.44 -62.82
N SER A 778 -5.23 36.17 -62.77
CA SER A 778 -5.27 35.29 -63.95
C SER A 778 -6.71 35.01 -64.38
N SER A 779 -6.96 34.89 -65.70
CA SER A 779 -8.26 34.42 -66.22
C SER A 779 -8.22 32.92 -66.50
N PRO A 780 -8.90 32.07 -65.71
CA PRO A 780 -9.15 30.70 -66.14
C PRO A 780 -9.96 30.71 -67.44
N ILE A 781 -9.73 29.73 -68.32
CA ILE A 781 -10.46 29.64 -69.59
C ILE A 781 -11.89 29.13 -69.31
N SER A 782 -12.83 30.08 -69.20
CA SER A 782 -14.26 29.91 -68.86
C SER A 782 -15.13 29.16 -69.91
N GLN A 783 -14.56 28.38 -70.82
CA GLN A 783 -15.32 27.65 -71.86
C GLN A 783 -15.00 26.15 -71.89
N MET A 784 -14.93 25.52 -70.72
CA MET A 784 -15.08 24.07 -70.70
C MET A 784 -16.53 23.70 -71.01
N LEU A 785 -16.74 22.78 -71.95
CA LEU A 785 -18.01 22.06 -72.04
C LEU A 785 -18.22 21.36 -70.70
N LYS A 786 -19.30 21.69 -69.98
CA LYS A 786 -19.64 21.01 -68.73
C LYS A 786 -19.79 19.51 -69.03
N GLY A 787 -18.97 18.70 -68.39
CA GLY A 787 -19.06 17.25 -68.45
C GLY A 787 -19.60 16.66 -67.15
N THR A 788 -19.54 15.34 -67.04
CA THR A 788 -20.04 14.58 -65.88
C THR A 788 -18.92 14.03 -64.99
N CYS A 789 -17.66 14.35 -65.29
CA CYS A 789 -16.50 13.81 -64.57
C CYS A 789 -16.07 14.69 -63.39
N SER A 790 -15.33 14.11 -62.45
CA SER A 790 -14.75 14.81 -61.31
C SER A 790 -13.31 14.36 -61.01
N ILE A 791 -12.54 15.26 -60.39
CA ILE A 791 -11.21 14.98 -59.83
C ILE A 791 -11.20 15.52 -58.40
N SER A 792 -10.89 14.67 -57.42
CA SER A 792 -10.80 15.07 -56.01
C SER A 792 -9.62 14.44 -55.27
N GLY A 793 -9.28 15.03 -54.13
CA GLY A 793 -8.17 14.59 -53.32
C GLY A 793 -7.99 15.40 -52.04
N GLN A 794 -6.88 15.15 -51.37
CA GLN A 794 -6.50 15.77 -50.12
C GLN A 794 -5.04 16.23 -50.17
N PHE A 795 -4.73 17.28 -49.42
CA PHE A 795 -3.36 17.66 -49.10
C PHE A 795 -3.08 17.21 -47.66
N GLU A 796 -2.12 16.31 -47.47
CA GLU A 796 -1.73 15.80 -46.15
C GLU A 796 -1.02 16.86 -45.32
N TYR A 797 -1.28 16.83 -44.01
CA TYR A 797 -0.52 17.66 -43.07
C TYR A 797 0.90 17.08 -42.92
N PRO A 798 1.98 17.87 -43.08
CA PRO A 798 3.33 17.33 -43.04
C PRO A 798 3.69 16.72 -41.68
N SER A 799 4.31 15.53 -41.67
CA SER A 799 4.67 14.78 -40.45
C SER A 799 5.97 15.24 -39.78
N THR A 800 6.70 16.16 -40.41
CA THR A 800 7.88 16.84 -39.87
C THR A 800 7.55 18.30 -39.54
N LEU A 801 8.45 19.01 -38.86
CA LEU A 801 8.23 20.38 -38.38
C LEU A 801 7.84 21.32 -39.54
N PHE A 802 6.53 21.52 -39.72
CA PHE A 802 5.97 22.33 -40.80
C PHE A 802 6.11 23.81 -40.44
N ARG A 803 7.13 24.45 -41.01
CA ARG A 803 7.54 25.81 -40.65
C ARG A 803 6.44 26.86 -40.77
N ASP A 804 5.45 26.63 -41.64
CA ASP A 804 4.40 27.59 -41.94
C ASP A 804 3.02 27.16 -41.40
N THR A 805 2.97 26.27 -40.38
CA THR A 805 1.71 25.83 -39.72
C THR A 805 0.84 27.01 -39.33
N LEU A 806 1.38 27.98 -38.60
CA LEU A 806 0.64 29.17 -38.15
C LEU A 806 0.16 30.05 -39.31
N PHE A 807 0.67 29.87 -40.53
CA PHE A 807 0.27 30.66 -41.69
C PHE A 807 -0.88 30.01 -42.47
N TYR A 808 -0.76 28.71 -42.76
CA TYR A 808 -1.75 27.96 -43.55
C TYR A 808 -2.91 27.41 -42.72
N CYS A 809 -2.68 27.09 -41.45
CA CYS A 809 -3.68 26.52 -40.54
C CYS A 809 -4.47 27.59 -39.78
N ASN A 810 -4.75 28.70 -40.45
CA ASN A 810 -5.55 29.81 -39.94
C ASN A 810 -6.56 30.23 -41.01
N ASP A 811 -7.68 30.80 -40.60
CA ASP A 811 -8.65 31.35 -41.54
C ASP A 811 -8.00 32.47 -42.37
N TRP A 812 -8.15 32.39 -43.70
CA TRP A 812 -7.63 33.38 -44.65
C TRP A 812 -8.68 34.44 -45.00
N TYR A 813 -9.97 34.16 -44.78
CA TYR A 813 -11.08 34.99 -45.26
C TYR A 813 -12.19 35.16 -44.20
N ASP A 814 -11.91 34.87 -42.94
CA ASP A 814 -12.79 35.05 -41.77
C ASP A 814 -14.21 34.45 -41.94
N ARG A 815 -14.29 33.19 -42.42
CA ARG A 815 -15.53 32.51 -42.79
C ARG A 815 -16.21 31.75 -41.64
N ASP A 816 -15.48 31.27 -40.63
CA ASP A 816 -16.06 30.65 -39.42
C ASP A 816 -15.02 30.48 -38.29
N SER A 817 -15.27 31.05 -37.10
CA SER A 817 -14.34 30.99 -35.96
C SER A 817 -14.38 29.67 -35.17
N THR A 818 -15.20 28.68 -35.58
CA THR A 818 -15.43 27.44 -34.84
C THR A 818 -14.69 26.21 -35.40
N GLN A 819 -14.13 26.29 -36.61
CA GLN A 819 -13.41 25.19 -37.24
C GLN A 819 -11.91 25.27 -36.95
N MET A 820 -11.33 24.14 -36.50
CA MET A 820 -9.89 24.03 -36.36
C MET A 820 -9.29 23.74 -37.74
N TYR A 821 -8.55 24.70 -38.29
CA TYR A 821 -7.87 24.54 -39.57
C TYR A 821 -6.70 23.57 -39.41
N CYS A 822 -6.41 22.81 -40.47
CA CYS A 822 -5.50 21.68 -40.46
C CYS A 822 -5.91 20.48 -39.58
N ASP A 823 -7.20 20.35 -39.27
CA ASP A 823 -7.79 19.22 -38.53
C ASP A 823 -8.04 18.01 -39.46
N GLY A 824 -6.96 17.45 -40.00
CA GLY A 824 -6.97 16.25 -40.85
C GLY A 824 -6.13 16.34 -42.12
N GLY A 825 -5.71 17.55 -42.53
CA GLY A 825 -4.88 17.78 -43.72
C GLY A 825 -4.54 19.26 -43.90
N LEU A 826 -3.60 19.62 -44.78
CA LEU A 826 -3.14 21.00 -44.93
C LEU A 826 -4.20 21.91 -45.57
N SER A 827 -4.69 22.88 -44.80
CA SER A 827 -5.66 23.88 -45.26
C SER A 827 -5.05 25.00 -46.10
N ASN A 828 -5.89 25.68 -46.89
CA ASN A 828 -5.52 26.85 -47.70
C ASN A 828 -4.40 26.60 -48.74
N ALA A 829 -4.11 25.34 -49.08
CA ALA A 829 -3.21 25.03 -50.17
C ALA A 829 -3.89 25.35 -51.51
N THR A 830 -3.18 26.06 -52.39
CA THR A 830 -3.71 26.39 -53.71
C THR A 830 -3.52 25.22 -54.65
N ILE A 831 -4.63 24.69 -55.17
CA ILE A 831 -4.68 23.59 -56.14
C ILE A 831 -5.18 24.14 -57.48
N MET A 832 -4.42 23.92 -58.55
CA MET A 832 -4.70 24.43 -59.89
C MET A 832 -4.90 23.29 -60.88
N LEU A 833 -5.94 23.40 -61.71
CA LEU A 833 -6.28 22.46 -62.77
C LEU A 833 -5.85 23.02 -64.14
N TYR A 834 -5.01 22.29 -64.85
CA TYR A 834 -4.53 22.64 -66.19
C TYR A 834 -5.04 21.67 -67.24
N ASN A 835 -5.07 22.15 -68.48
CA ASN A 835 -5.35 21.32 -69.65
C ASN A 835 -4.22 20.33 -69.96
N SER A 836 -4.43 19.44 -70.93
CA SER A 836 -3.49 18.39 -71.37
C SER A 836 -2.11 18.85 -71.85
N THR A 837 -1.86 20.16 -71.93
CA THR A 837 -0.57 20.76 -72.34
C THR A 837 0.12 21.53 -71.20
N GLU A 838 -0.44 21.52 -69.98
CA GLU A 838 0.03 22.30 -68.80
C GLU A 838 0.04 23.83 -68.99
N LYS A 839 -0.36 24.33 -70.17
CA LYS A 839 -0.22 25.74 -70.55
C LYS A 839 -1.42 26.59 -70.13
N TYR A 840 -2.60 26.02 -70.08
CA TYR A 840 -3.84 26.76 -69.84
C TYR A 840 -4.47 26.35 -68.52
N LEU A 841 -4.59 27.31 -67.60
CA LEU A 841 -5.29 27.17 -66.33
C LEU A 841 -6.80 27.12 -66.60
N LEU A 842 -7.44 26.07 -66.12
CA LEU A 842 -8.85 25.78 -66.34
C LEU A 842 -9.70 26.15 -65.12
N ASP A 843 -9.25 25.81 -63.92
CA ASP A 843 -9.92 26.12 -62.65
C ASP A 843 -8.89 26.08 -61.50
N TYR A 844 -9.25 26.57 -60.32
CA TYR A 844 -8.48 26.41 -59.09
C TYR A 844 -9.40 26.18 -57.87
N LYS A 845 -8.81 25.63 -56.80
CA LYS A 845 -9.44 25.41 -55.50
C LYS A 845 -8.44 25.71 -54.39
N LEU A 846 -8.94 26.16 -53.25
CA LEU A 846 -8.20 26.13 -51.99
C LEU A 846 -8.65 24.88 -51.23
N THR A 847 -7.72 24.21 -50.56
CA THR A 847 -8.07 23.09 -49.68
C THR A 847 -8.82 23.58 -48.44
N ASP A 848 -9.81 22.80 -47.99
CA ASP A 848 -10.62 23.12 -46.81
C ASP A 848 -9.89 22.84 -45.48
N TYR A 849 -10.61 22.94 -44.35
CA TYR A 849 -10.05 22.72 -43.01
C TYR A 849 -9.49 21.30 -42.78
N LYS A 850 -9.88 20.32 -43.60
CA LYS A 850 -9.35 18.93 -43.61
C LYS A 850 -8.33 18.69 -44.72
N GLY A 851 -7.97 19.72 -45.48
CA GLY A 851 -7.06 19.60 -46.62
C GLY A 851 -7.72 19.09 -47.91
N TYR A 852 -9.04 19.00 -47.99
CA TYR A 852 -9.73 18.42 -49.15
C TYR A 852 -9.97 19.42 -50.28
N PHE A 853 -9.91 18.96 -51.54
CA PHE A 853 -10.27 19.73 -52.73
C PHE A 853 -11.05 18.88 -53.75
N LYS A 854 -11.89 19.54 -54.56
CA LYS A 854 -12.68 18.89 -55.61
C LYS A 854 -12.89 19.80 -56.84
N PHE A 855 -12.63 19.25 -58.02
CA PHE A 855 -13.00 19.81 -59.32
C PHE A 855 -14.13 18.98 -59.92
N ASP A 856 -15.28 19.62 -60.14
CA ASP A 856 -16.49 18.99 -60.65
C ASP A 856 -16.84 19.43 -62.06
N SER A 857 -17.75 18.70 -62.71
CA SER A 857 -18.32 19.03 -64.02
C SER A 857 -17.29 19.05 -65.16
N LEU A 858 -16.27 18.19 -65.08
CA LEU A 858 -15.22 18.06 -66.10
C LEU A 858 -15.68 17.17 -67.26
N PRO A 859 -15.36 17.49 -68.53
CA PRO A 859 -15.51 16.58 -69.65
C PRO A 859 -14.42 15.49 -69.66
N PHE A 860 -14.67 14.40 -70.39
CA PHE A 860 -13.63 13.40 -70.68
C PHE A 860 -12.43 14.07 -71.36
N GLY A 861 -11.23 13.70 -70.94
CA GLY A 861 -10.02 14.38 -71.40
C GLY A 861 -8.83 14.12 -70.49
N SER A 862 -7.71 14.78 -70.82
CA SER A 862 -6.52 14.72 -69.99
C SER A 862 -6.26 16.05 -69.29
N TYR A 863 -5.87 15.95 -68.03
CA TYR A 863 -5.70 17.08 -67.11
C TYR A 863 -4.40 16.95 -66.33
N TYR A 864 -3.91 18.07 -65.83
CA TYR A 864 -2.86 18.11 -64.81
C TYR A 864 -3.37 18.88 -63.60
N VAL A 865 -3.12 18.34 -62.41
CA VAL A 865 -3.43 19.02 -61.14
C VAL A 865 -2.10 19.31 -60.45
N ILE A 866 -1.86 20.57 -60.11
CA ILE A 866 -0.67 21.02 -59.40
C ILE A 866 -1.05 21.81 -58.17
N SER A 867 -0.19 21.82 -57.17
CA SER A 867 -0.24 22.82 -56.11
C SER A 867 0.96 23.74 -56.21
N ASP A 868 0.74 25.04 -56.08
CA ASP A 868 1.81 26.04 -56.00
C ASP A 868 1.61 26.85 -54.71
N MET A 869 2.59 26.76 -53.83
CA MET A 869 2.64 27.47 -52.57
C MET A 869 4.00 28.19 -52.50
N PRO A 870 4.05 29.45 -52.06
CA PRO A 870 5.33 30.10 -51.78
C PRO A 870 6.20 29.20 -50.91
N ARG A 871 7.51 29.11 -51.20
CA ARG A 871 8.56 28.30 -50.54
C ARG A 871 8.71 26.90 -51.11
N TYR A 872 7.64 26.29 -51.60
CA TYR A 872 7.62 24.86 -51.90
C TYR A 872 7.74 24.56 -53.38
N THR A 873 8.78 23.82 -53.78
CA THR A 873 8.97 23.45 -55.19
C THR A 873 8.02 22.34 -55.58
N THR A 874 7.15 22.56 -56.58
CA THR A 874 6.28 21.50 -57.09
C THR A 874 7.09 20.52 -57.96
N SER A 875 6.96 19.23 -57.66
CA SER A 875 7.47 18.16 -58.53
C SER A 875 6.70 18.09 -59.86
N THR A 876 7.23 17.33 -60.83
CA THR A 876 6.59 17.17 -62.14
C THR A 876 5.19 16.54 -61.98
N PRO A 877 4.11 17.16 -62.48
CA PRO A 877 2.76 16.64 -62.30
C PRO A 877 2.49 15.38 -63.13
N TYR A 878 1.58 14.53 -62.63
CA TYR A 878 1.08 13.38 -63.37
C TYR A 878 -0.09 13.77 -64.27
N LYS A 879 -0.11 13.20 -65.48
CA LYS A 879 -1.21 13.36 -66.42
C LYS A 879 -2.39 12.48 -65.99
N LEU A 880 -3.49 13.10 -65.61
CA LEU A 880 -4.74 12.43 -65.26
C LEU A 880 -5.62 12.29 -66.51
N ILE A 881 -6.29 11.15 -66.69
CA ILE A 881 -7.12 10.88 -67.87
C ILE A 881 -8.52 10.45 -67.41
N LEU A 882 -9.52 11.28 -67.68
CA LEU A 882 -10.94 10.98 -67.46
C LEU A 882 -11.52 10.36 -68.72
N THR A 883 -12.09 9.16 -68.59
CA THR A 883 -12.73 8.40 -69.68
C THR A 883 -14.10 7.93 -69.25
N GLU A 884 -14.89 7.37 -70.18
CA GLU A 884 -16.19 6.79 -69.86
C GLU A 884 -16.09 5.63 -68.85
N GLN A 885 -14.98 4.89 -68.86
CA GLN A 885 -14.71 3.78 -67.92
C GLN A 885 -14.14 4.26 -66.57
N ASN A 886 -13.55 5.46 -66.54
CA ASN A 886 -13.01 6.07 -65.33
C ASN A 886 -13.43 7.55 -65.27
N PRO A 887 -14.73 7.83 -65.04
CA PRO A 887 -15.27 9.18 -65.06
C PRO A 887 -14.90 9.98 -63.81
N GLU A 888 -14.38 9.34 -62.77
CA GLU A 888 -14.04 9.97 -61.49
C GLU A 888 -12.64 9.54 -61.07
N ILE A 889 -11.80 10.50 -60.69
CA ILE A 889 -10.49 10.24 -60.08
C ILE A 889 -10.54 10.77 -58.66
N GLU A 890 -10.63 9.87 -57.69
CA GLU A 890 -10.63 10.16 -56.25
C GLU A 890 -9.34 9.64 -55.59
N GLY A 891 -8.98 10.17 -54.42
CA GLY A 891 -7.80 9.70 -53.66
C GLY A 891 -6.46 10.26 -54.14
N LEU A 892 -6.46 11.41 -54.83
CA LEU A 892 -5.21 12.16 -55.04
C LEU A 892 -4.71 12.69 -53.70
N VAL A 893 -3.43 12.53 -53.42
CA VAL A 893 -2.79 13.02 -52.20
C VAL A 893 -1.63 13.93 -52.57
N PHE A 894 -1.67 15.17 -52.10
CA PHE A 894 -0.52 16.06 -52.09
C PHE A 894 0.19 15.98 -50.74
N GLU A 895 1.51 15.97 -50.75
CA GLU A 895 2.35 15.94 -49.55
C GLU A 895 3.55 16.87 -49.73
N ILE A 896 4.13 17.34 -48.62
CA ILE A 896 5.37 18.13 -48.62
C ILE A 896 6.48 17.31 -47.99
N ASN A 897 7.53 17.05 -48.76
CA ASN A 897 8.73 16.37 -48.31
C ASN A 897 9.96 17.20 -48.70
N ASN A 898 10.74 17.65 -47.70
CA ASN A 898 11.94 18.48 -47.90
C ASN A 898 11.70 19.70 -48.83
N ASP A 899 10.68 20.50 -48.53
CA ASP A 899 10.25 21.66 -49.32
C ASP A 899 9.80 21.35 -50.76
N ILE A 900 9.55 20.08 -51.11
CA ILE A 900 9.04 19.66 -52.41
C ILE A 900 7.60 19.19 -52.25
N ILE A 901 6.68 19.73 -53.05
CA ILE A 901 5.30 19.23 -53.15
C ILE A 901 5.28 18.07 -54.13
N THR A 902 4.95 16.89 -53.63
CA THR A 902 4.71 15.69 -54.42
C THR A 902 3.22 15.36 -54.46
N MET A 903 2.78 14.85 -55.62
CA MET A 903 1.45 14.28 -55.75
C MET A 903 1.59 12.76 -55.88
N ARG A 904 0.78 12.02 -55.13
CA ARG A 904 0.62 10.57 -55.28
C ARG A 904 -0.85 10.23 -55.45
N TYR A 905 -1.10 9.06 -56.04
CA TYR A 905 -2.44 8.53 -56.23
C TYR A 905 -2.63 7.34 -55.30
N ASN A 906 -3.41 7.52 -54.22
CA ASN A 906 -3.77 6.43 -53.33
C ASN A 906 -4.97 5.70 -53.95
N ASN A 907 -4.70 4.60 -54.66
CA ASN A 907 -5.75 3.65 -54.97
C ASN A 907 -6.02 2.84 -53.70
N GLU A 908 -6.98 3.27 -52.87
CA GLU A 908 -7.55 2.48 -51.78
C GLU A 908 -8.38 1.30 -52.35
N ALA A 909 -7.66 0.34 -52.93
CA ALA A 909 -8.13 -1.00 -53.24
C ALA A 909 -6.99 -2.04 -53.10
N ALA A 910 -5.92 -1.72 -52.36
CA ALA A 910 -4.78 -2.62 -52.19
C ALA A 910 -4.12 -2.58 -50.79
N GLU A 911 -4.87 -2.24 -49.72
CA GLU A 911 -4.36 -2.30 -48.34
C GLU A 911 -4.32 -3.72 -47.73
N ASN A 912 -4.27 -4.77 -48.56
CA ASN A 912 -4.17 -6.16 -48.08
C ASN A 912 -2.91 -6.92 -48.51
N ASN A 913 -1.90 -6.27 -49.10
CA ASN A 913 -0.66 -6.96 -49.52
C ASN A 913 0.64 -6.21 -49.15
N VAL A 914 0.75 -5.67 -47.93
CA VAL A 914 2.06 -5.28 -47.40
C VAL A 914 2.80 -6.53 -46.92
N THR A 915 3.95 -6.80 -47.52
CA THR A 915 4.86 -7.88 -47.15
C THR A 915 5.40 -7.60 -45.75
N LYS A 916 4.85 -8.23 -44.69
CA LYS A 916 5.35 -8.07 -43.32
C LYS A 916 6.74 -8.71 -43.21
N THR A 917 7.75 -7.94 -42.83
CA THR A 917 9.15 -8.37 -42.76
C THR A 917 9.69 -8.35 -41.33
N SER A 918 10.44 -9.40 -40.98
CA SER A 918 11.08 -9.58 -39.67
C SER A 918 12.57 -9.80 -39.85
N ILE A 919 13.39 -9.18 -39.01
CA ILE A 919 14.85 -9.31 -39.00
C ILE A 919 15.31 -9.91 -37.68
N TYR A 920 16.05 -11.03 -37.72
CA TYR A 920 16.54 -11.70 -36.52
C TYR A 920 17.82 -12.53 -36.74
N PRO A 921 18.72 -12.61 -35.75
CA PRO A 921 18.72 -11.83 -34.51
C PRO A 921 19.04 -10.35 -34.77
N ASN A 922 18.56 -9.46 -33.90
CA ASN A 922 18.87 -8.02 -33.92
C ASN A 922 18.93 -7.52 -32.45
N PRO A 923 20.11 -7.24 -31.87
CA PRO A 923 21.42 -7.12 -32.52
C PRO A 923 21.94 -8.44 -33.13
N CYS A 924 22.71 -8.33 -34.22
CA CYS A 924 23.32 -9.46 -34.90
C CYS A 924 24.85 -9.38 -34.83
N ASP A 925 25.50 -10.54 -34.69
CA ASP A 925 26.96 -10.67 -34.65
C ASP A 925 27.47 -11.06 -36.06
N MET A 926 27.40 -12.34 -36.42
CA MET A 926 27.95 -12.86 -37.68
C MET A 926 26.99 -12.81 -38.88
N ASN A 927 25.68 -12.96 -38.65
CA ASN A 927 24.65 -12.91 -39.67
C ASN A 927 23.28 -12.52 -39.08
N PHE A 928 22.40 -12.03 -39.94
CA PHE A 928 20.98 -11.88 -39.65
C PHE A 928 20.13 -12.51 -40.75
N ASN A 929 18.92 -12.90 -40.40
CA ASN A 929 17.93 -13.40 -41.34
C ASN A 929 16.83 -12.37 -41.55
N ILE A 930 16.37 -12.26 -42.79
CA ILE A 930 15.16 -11.54 -43.15
C ILE A 930 14.10 -12.58 -43.51
N GLU A 931 12.98 -12.56 -42.81
CA GLU A 931 11.82 -13.40 -43.11
C GLU A 931 10.67 -12.55 -43.63
N PHE A 932 9.98 -13.08 -44.65
CA PHE A 932 8.96 -12.36 -45.38
C PHE A 932 7.61 -13.08 -45.35
N SER A 933 6.56 -12.32 -45.06
CA SER A 933 5.17 -12.79 -45.07
C SER A 933 4.55 -12.46 -46.43
N ASN A 934 3.80 -13.40 -47.03
CA ASN A 934 3.04 -13.18 -48.28
C ASN A 934 3.89 -12.89 -49.54
N ILE A 935 4.98 -13.62 -49.75
CA ILE A 935 5.75 -13.63 -51.02
C ILE A 935 5.36 -14.82 -51.89
N SER A 936 5.13 -14.58 -53.18
CA SER A 936 4.94 -15.58 -54.24
C SER A 936 6.27 -16.03 -54.84
N SER A 937 6.36 -17.25 -55.40
CA SER A 937 7.59 -17.79 -55.99
C SER A 937 8.14 -16.99 -57.19
N ASN A 938 7.38 -16.04 -57.72
CA ASN A 938 7.77 -15.18 -58.84
C ASN A 938 8.16 -13.75 -58.43
N ASP A 939 7.99 -13.38 -57.15
CA ASP A 939 8.31 -12.05 -56.66
C ASP A 939 9.81 -11.83 -56.60
N ILE A 940 10.25 -10.63 -57.00
CA ILE A 940 11.65 -10.22 -56.96
C ILE A 940 11.75 -9.10 -55.92
N LEU A 941 12.60 -9.29 -54.91
CA LEU A 941 12.90 -8.28 -53.90
C LEU A 941 14.36 -7.84 -54.00
N PHE A 942 14.59 -6.55 -53.82
CA PHE A 942 15.90 -5.94 -53.70
C PHE A 942 16.13 -5.53 -52.25
N ILE A 943 17.15 -6.08 -51.62
CA ILE A 943 17.59 -5.75 -50.27
C ILE A 943 18.82 -4.85 -50.41
N GLU A 944 18.82 -3.72 -49.71
CA GLU A 944 19.93 -2.78 -49.63
C GLU A 944 20.19 -2.44 -48.16
N ILE A 945 21.45 -2.39 -47.73
CA ILE A 945 21.83 -1.99 -46.37
C ILE A 945 22.61 -0.68 -46.44
N TYR A 946 22.25 0.26 -45.58
CA TYR A 946 22.84 1.59 -45.50
C TYR A 946 23.47 1.81 -44.13
N ASN A 947 24.64 2.46 -44.08
CA ASN A 947 25.23 2.92 -42.82
C ASN A 947 24.55 4.21 -42.31
N ILE A 948 24.93 4.68 -41.12
CA ILE A 948 24.39 5.91 -40.51
C ILE A 948 24.63 7.19 -41.33
N LEU A 949 25.57 7.18 -42.28
CA LEU A 949 25.83 8.31 -43.19
C LEU A 949 24.97 8.23 -44.46
N GLY A 950 24.10 7.23 -44.57
CA GLY A 950 23.25 7.00 -45.75
C GLY A 950 23.98 6.36 -46.93
N GLU A 951 25.20 5.85 -46.74
CA GLU A 951 25.94 5.16 -47.79
C GLU A 951 25.50 3.70 -47.87
N LYS A 952 25.26 3.22 -49.09
CA LYS A 952 24.90 1.82 -49.33
C LYS A 952 26.12 0.91 -49.15
N VAL A 953 26.08 0.06 -48.12
CA VAL A 953 27.17 -0.85 -47.75
C VAL A 953 26.94 -2.29 -48.20
N HIS A 954 25.69 -2.68 -48.50
CA HIS A 954 25.37 -4.00 -49.03
C HIS A 954 24.16 -3.95 -49.97
N HIS A 955 24.09 -4.85 -50.95
CA HIS A 955 22.88 -5.08 -51.73
C HIS A 955 22.75 -6.54 -52.17
N GLN A 956 21.53 -7.05 -52.24
CA GLN A 956 21.21 -8.41 -52.68
C GLN A 956 19.86 -8.43 -53.39
N THR A 957 19.69 -9.33 -54.34
CA THR A 957 18.39 -9.60 -54.98
C THR A 957 17.96 -11.02 -54.63
N ILE A 958 16.73 -11.19 -54.17
CA ILE A 958 16.13 -12.49 -53.88
C ILE A 958 14.89 -12.69 -54.74
N LYS A 959 14.61 -13.94 -55.11
CA LYS A 959 13.46 -14.30 -55.95
C LYS A 959 12.67 -15.42 -55.31
N GLY A 960 11.44 -15.12 -54.90
CA GLY A 960 10.49 -16.12 -54.39
C GLY A 960 10.89 -16.86 -53.11
N GLU A 961 11.92 -16.38 -52.40
CA GLU A 961 12.39 -16.96 -51.14
C GLU A 961 11.73 -16.27 -49.95
N LYS A 962 11.05 -17.04 -49.09
CA LYS A 962 10.40 -16.51 -47.87
C LYS A 962 11.38 -16.13 -46.77
N LYS A 963 12.66 -16.50 -46.91
CA LYS A 963 13.72 -16.20 -45.96
C LYS A 963 15.05 -16.02 -46.68
N SER A 964 15.83 -15.02 -46.28
CA SER A 964 17.20 -14.79 -46.76
C SER A 964 18.14 -14.54 -45.59
N SER A 965 19.38 -15.00 -45.68
CA SER A 965 20.40 -14.83 -44.63
C SER A 965 21.56 -14.00 -45.18
N ILE A 966 21.96 -12.97 -44.44
CA ILE A 966 23.01 -12.02 -44.84
C ILE A 966 24.12 -12.03 -43.78
N GLY A 967 25.35 -12.28 -44.21
CA GLY A 967 26.53 -12.24 -43.34
C GLY A 967 27.03 -10.82 -43.12
N THR A 968 27.36 -10.48 -41.88
CA THR A 968 27.70 -9.11 -41.43
C THR A 968 29.17 -8.93 -41.08
N SER A 969 30.01 -9.95 -41.22
CA SER A 969 31.44 -9.95 -40.89
C SER A 969 32.30 -8.90 -41.63
N HIS A 970 31.78 -8.30 -42.71
CA HIS A 970 32.45 -7.26 -43.49
C HIS A 970 31.99 -5.84 -43.14
N LEU A 971 31.00 -5.70 -42.25
CA LEU A 971 30.42 -4.43 -41.82
C LEU A 971 30.88 -4.11 -40.39
N PRO A 972 31.38 -2.89 -40.08
CA PRO A 972 31.75 -2.51 -38.72
C PRO A 972 30.58 -2.57 -37.71
N THR A 973 30.88 -2.67 -36.41
CA THR A 973 29.89 -2.50 -35.34
C THR A 973 29.18 -1.15 -35.46
N GLY A 974 27.85 -1.14 -35.40
CA GLY A 974 27.06 0.09 -35.59
C GLY A 974 25.60 -0.16 -35.96
N ILE A 975 24.87 0.93 -36.21
CA ILE A 975 23.47 0.92 -36.62
C ILE A 975 23.39 1.05 -38.14
N TYR A 976 22.55 0.23 -38.76
CA TYR A 976 22.33 0.18 -40.20
C TYR A 976 20.84 0.19 -40.52
N SER A 977 20.49 0.72 -41.69
CA SER A 977 19.12 0.64 -42.21
C SER A 977 19.06 -0.40 -43.34
N VAL A 978 18.19 -1.39 -43.19
CA VAL A 978 17.90 -2.41 -44.19
C VAL A 978 16.66 -1.99 -44.97
N LYS A 979 16.83 -1.66 -46.24
CA LYS A 979 15.79 -1.27 -47.19
C LYS A 979 15.44 -2.45 -48.09
N ILE A 980 14.16 -2.77 -48.18
CA ILE A 980 13.61 -3.86 -48.98
C ILE A 980 12.65 -3.25 -50.00
N LEU A 981 12.88 -3.51 -51.29
CA LEU A 981 12.09 -2.98 -52.41
C LEU A 981 11.48 -4.13 -53.21
N SER A 982 10.17 -4.09 -53.46
CA SER A 982 9.51 -4.99 -54.41
C SER A 982 9.54 -4.42 -55.83
N LYS A 983 9.32 -5.28 -56.83
CA LYS A 983 9.19 -4.88 -58.25
C LYS A 983 8.05 -3.88 -58.48
N ASP A 984 7.03 -3.88 -57.61
CA ASP A 984 5.88 -2.97 -57.66
C ASP A 984 6.13 -1.68 -56.84
N ASN A 985 7.39 -1.38 -56.52
CA ASN A 985 7.86 -0.23 -55.74
C ASN A 985 7.38 -0.17 -54.28
N ASN A 986 6.87 -1.27 -53.71
CA ASN A 986 6.61 -1.32 -52.27
C ASN A 986 7.94 -1.34 -51.52
N MET A 987 8.09 -0.43 -50.56
CA MET A 987 9.32 -0.23 -49.81
C MET A 987 9.09 -0.49 -48.32
N THR A 988 9.98 -1.27 -47.71
CA THR A 988 10.02 -1.48 -46.26
C THR A 988 11.42 -1.21 -45.73
N ILE A 989 11.53 -0.47 -44.62
CA ILE A 989 12.81 -0.15 -43.98
C ILE A 989 12.80 -0.75 -42.57
N LYS A 990 13.92 -1.35 -42.16
CA LYS A 990 14.13 -1.91 -40.82
C LYS A 990 15.49 -1.48 -40.28
N ASN A 991 15.57 -1.31 -38.96
CA ASN A 991 16.84 -1.04 -38.28
C ASN A 991 17.56 -2.36 -37.99
N LEU A 992 18.88 -2.36 -38.16
CA LEU A 992 19.77 -3.47 -37.85
C LEU A 992 20.91 -2.95 -36.98
N ILE A 993 21.15 -3.60 -35.86
CA ILE A 993 22.30 -3.34 -34.98
C ILE A 993 23.29 -4.47 -35.21
N ILE A 994 24.53 -4.13 -35.57
CA ILE A 994 25.64 -5.07 -35.68
C ILE A 994 26.54 -4.89 -34.46
N SER A 995 26.75 -5.96 -33.69
CA SER A 995 27.58 -5.98 -32.48
C SER A 995 28.54 -7.18 -32.53
N HIS A 996 29.67 -7.01 -33.22
CA HIS A 996 30.79 -7.97 -33.21
C HIS A 996 31.49 -8.05 -31.85
#